data_AF-R7W625-F1
#
_entry.id   AF-R7W625-F1
#
_cell.length_a   1.000
_cell.length_b   1.000
_cell.length_c   1.000
_cell.angle_alpha   90.00
_cell.angle_beta   90.00
_cell.angle_gamma   90.00
#
_symmetry.space_group_name_H-M   'P 1'
#
loop_
_entity.id
_entity.type
_entity.pdbx_description
1 polymer ?
#
loop_
_entity_poly.entity_id
_entity_poly.type
_entity_poly.pdbx_seq_one_letter_code
_entity_poly.pdbx_strand_id
1 'polypeptide(L)'
;MTWRVRRMRNAGENLPDYIGRITEFFEGVDGRRYFACRWFFRPQDTVISNTKLFKDHTHDPKRVFLSDERNDNDLDCIVSKVKIIQVDPKLDKEAKAQVAADADLYFDMSYTVPYSTFENITLDINENSGISFDAEANSESDAAATKATILDLYSGWGGMSTGLCLGAVIAGLQIETRWAVDLNTNAWESFKYNHPITEVRNEKVEDFLLLLQEWSVLCDKYIHKHNDDASASPLKVGGEEHELGKGKLVIDKLTAICYGGAKREKCIYFKGDVDVLCGGPPCQGLSGNNRHRKCDKPLDDDKNRQIVTFMDIVSFLKPKYVLMENVADILKLNGGSVGRYALSRLVALNYQSRMGLMVAGCYGLPQFRMRMFLWGALPTMVLPKYPLPTHDVVVHGGAPSAFSVSNDETADETMYSVKAETEFQRYIRLSRKEMLDYSFGDNKGPSEGMLLDHRPLKLNKDDYERVKQIPHQKGANFRNLTGVKVGQDNVAYMDPTVKPPCLESGKPLVPYYALSFMHGKSLKPFGRLWWDETVPTVFTRAEPHNQIILHPDQARVLTVRENARLQGFPDYYRMYGPIKERYMQVGNAVAVPVARALGYALAQAFQRKTEGNNNLMIVLPGSFSDVAMMRVRARASSSGAEAAAKELEGASYLSSSGNN
;
A
#
# COMPACT_ATOMS: atom_id res chain seq x y z
N MET A 1 -27.55 -24.74 -17.95
CA MET A 1 -26.79 -26.00 -18.03
C MET A 1 -26.63 -26.58 -16.64
N THR A 2 -27.03 -27.85 -16.42
CA THR A 2 -26.91 -28.53 -15.12
C THR A 2 -25.60 -29.31 -15.12
N TRP A 3 -24.57 -28.79 -14.43
CA TRP A 3 -23.24 -29.39 -14.35
C TRP A 3 -23.26 -30.72 -13.56
N ARG A 4 -22.38 -31.69 -13.89
CA ARG A 4 -22.24 -32.97 -13.16
C ARG A 4 -21.47 -32.77 -11.84
N VAL A 5 -22.11 -32.14 -10.85
CA VAL A 5 -21.51 -31.83 -9.54
C VAL A 5 -22.01 -32.80 -8.47
N ARG A 6 -21.11 -33.24 -7.59
CA ARG A 6 -21.39 -34.22 -6.53
C ARG A 6 -20.86 -33.79 -5.15
N ARG A 7 -21.53 -34.25 -4.09
CA ARG A 7 -20.95 -34.33 -2.74
C ARG A 7 -20.06 -35.55 -2.63
N MET A 8 -18.95 -35.42 -1.91
CA MET A 8 -17.97 -36.49 -1.69
C MET A 8 -17.65 -36.58 -0.20
N ARG A 9 -17.52 -37.81 0.30
CA ARG A 9 -17.35 -38.05 1.73
C ARG A 9 -16.05 -37.43 2.25
N ASN A 10 -16.11 -36.74 3.38
CA ASN A 10 -14.93 -36.23 4.06
C ASN A 10 -14.31 -37.33 4.95
N ALA A 11 -12.97 -37.40 5.00
CA ALA A 11 -12.25 -38.42 5.77
C ALA A 11 -12.26 -38.14 7.29
N GLY A 12 -12.52 -36.90 7.72
CA GLY A 12 -12.67 -36.57 9.14
C GLY A 12 -14.09 -36.81 9.65
N GLU A 13 -14.22 -37.54 10.77
CA GLU A 13 -15.50 -37.69 11.45
C GLU A 13 -16.10 -36.30 11.80
N ASN A 14 -17.34 -36.05 11.37
CA ASN A 14 -18.09 -34.78 11.55
C ASN A 14 -17.65 -33.56 10.72
N LEU A 15 -16.82 -33.73 9.68
CA LEU A 15 -16.56 -32.64 8.72
C LEU A 15 -17.61 -32.62 7.59
N PRO A 16 -17.95 -31.44 7.04
CA PRO A 16 -18.85 -31.35 5.91
C PRO A 16 -18.26 -32.02 4.66
N ASP A 17 -19.11 -32.66 3.87
CA ASP A 17 -18.75 -33.28 2.59
C ASP A 17 -18.04 -32.30 1.65
N TYR A 18 -17.05 -32.80 0.91
CA TYR A 18 -16.46 -32.05 -0.19
C TYR A 18 -17.45 -31.86 -1.34
N ILE A 19 -17.25 -30.83 -2.15
CA ILE A 19 -18.09 -30.52 -3.31
C ILE A 19 -17.19 -30.47 -4.55
N GLY A 20 -17.46 -31.30 -5.55
CA GLY A 20 -16.60 -31.37 -6.74
C GLY A 20 -17.38 -31.55 -8.03
N ARG A 21 -16.91 -30.90 -9.10
CA ARG A 21 -17.32 -31.14 -10.49
C ARG A 21 -16.52 -32.32 -11.02
N ILE A 22 -17.20 -33.40 -11.39
CA ILE A 22 -16.52 -34.54 -12.02
C ILE A 22 -16.06 -34.12 -13.41
N THR A 23 -14.77 -34.29 -13.69
CA THR A 23 -14.17 -34.03 -14.99
C THR A 23 -14.04 -35.32 -15.79
N GLU A 24 -13.67 -36.43 -15.15
CA GLU A 24 -13.36 -37.70 -15.83
C GLU A 24 -13.79 -38.90 -14.99
N PHE A 25 -14.07 -40.02 -15.66
CA PHE A 25 -14.17 -41.35 -15.07
C PHE A 25 -13.17 -42.25 -15.79
N PHE A 26 -12.40 -43.03 -15.05
CA PHE A 26 -11.40 -43.92 -15.62
C PHE A 26 -11.17 -45.15 -14.76
N GLU A 27 -10.61 -46.20 -15.37
CA GLU A 27 -10.12 -47.37 -14.66
C GLU A 27 -8.60 -47.26 -14.52
N GLY A 28 -8.10 -47.42 -13.30
CA GLY A 28 -6.68 -47.38 -13.01
C GLY A 28 -5.97 -48.63 -13.51
N VAL A 29 -4.64 -48.54 -13.63
CA VAL A 29 -3.78 -49.69 -13.98
C VAL A 29 -3.84 -50.82 -12.94
N ASP A 30 -4.38 -50.54 -11.75
CA ASP A 30 -4.62 -51.48 -10.66
C ASP A 30 -6.00 -52.17 -10.74
N GLY A 31 -6.79 -51.90 -11.79
CA GLY A 31 -8.14 -52.44 -11.99
C GLY A 31 -9.22 -51.80 -11.12
N ARG A 32 -8.90 -50.73 -10.38
CA ARG A 32 -9.88 -49.97 -9.60
C ARG A 32 -10.51 -48.88 -10.44
N ARG A 33 -11.71 -48.46 -10.07
CA ARG A 33 -12.47 -47.45 -10.80
C ARG A 33 -12.40 -46.11 -10.07
N TYR A 34 -11.92 -45.11 -10.77
CA TYR A 34 -11.67 -43.77 -10.27
C TYR A 34 -12.54 -42.73 -10.98
N PHE A 35 -12.62 -41.56 -10.35
CA PHE A 35 -13.05 -40.34 -11.01
C PHE A 35 -12.13 -39.18 -10.66
N ALA A 36 -11.88 -38.31 -11.63
CA ALA A 36 -11.22 -37.04 -11.40
C ALA A 36 -12.28 -35.97 -11.13
N CYS A 37 -12.03 -35.10 -10.16
CA CYS A 37 -12.89 -33.94 -9.92
C CYS A 37 -12.10 -32.66 -9.70
N ARG A 38 -12.76 -31.55 -10.06
CA ARG A 38 -12.35 -30.18 -9.77
C ARG A 38 -13.16 -29.66 -8.58
N TRP A 39 -12.50 -29.13 -7.56
CA TRP A 39 -13.15 -28.80 -6.29
C TRP A 39 -13.86 -27.45 -6.28
N PHE A 40 -14.96 -27.38 -5.53
CA PHE A 40 -15.59 -26.14 -5.09
C PHE A 40 -15.22 -25.87 -3.63
N PHE A 41 -14.80 -24.65 -3.36
CA PHE A 41 -14.44 -24.18 -2.02
C PHE A 41 -15.61 -23.38 -1.44
N ARG A 42 -16.02 -23.71 -0.23
CA ARG A 42 -16.86 -22.82 0.58
C ARG A 42 -15.96 -21.72 1.17
N PRO A 43 -16.51 -20.58 1.65
CA PRO A 43 -15.69 -19.55 2.30
C PRO A 43 -14.76 -20.11 3.39
N GLN A 44 -15.24 -21.08 4.19
CA GLN A 44 -14.45 -21.73 5.23
C GLN A 44 -13.32 -22.65 4.75
N ASP A 45 -13.40 -23.13 3.51
CA ASP A 45 -12.40 -24.03 2.92
C ASP A 45 -11.22 -23.21 2.35
N THR A 46 -11.42 -21.91 2.15
CA THR A 46 -10.39 -20.97 1.68
C THR A 46 -9.48 -20.49 2.82
N VAL A 47 -8.50 -19.64 2.51
CA VAL A 47 -7.65 -18.99 3.52
C VAL A 47 -8.44 -18.19 4.57
N ILE A 48 -9.67 -17.75 4.25
CA ILE A 48 -10.53 -16.99 5.17
C ILE A 48 -10.71 -17.77 6.48
N SER A 49 -11.13 -19.03 6.38
CA SER A 49 -11.40 -19.95 7.51
C SER A 49 -12.37 -19.40 8.56
N ASN A 50 -13.35 -20.19 9.00
CA ASN A 50 -14.35 -19.69 9.97
C ASN A 50 -13.83 -19.53 11.42
N THR A 51 -12.66 -20.06 11.75
CA THR A 51 -12.15 -20.04 13.12
C THR A 51 -11.54 -18.68 13.44
N LYS A 52 -12.02 -18.03 14.52
CA LYS A 52 -11.42 -16.82 15.13
C LYS A 52 -11.56 -15.51 14.34
N LEU A 53 -12.47 -15.43 13.37
CA LEU A 53 -12.81 -14.16 12.72
C LEU A 53 -13.77 -13.32 13.56
N PHE A 54 -13.60 -12.01 13.52
CA PHE A 54 -14.57 -11.06 14.07
C PHE A 54 -15.86 -11.08 13.24
N LYS A 55 -17.02 -11.17 13.91
CA LYS A 55 -18.32 -11.42 13.27
C LYS A 55 -19.13 -10.13 13.11
N ASP A 56 -18.77 -9.31 12.14
CA ASP A 56 -19.50 -8.10 11.71
C ASP A 56 -20.07 -8.20 10.29
N HIS A 57 -19.82 -9.31 9.60
CA HIS A 57 -20.34 -9.62 8.28
C HIS A 57 -20.63 -11.12 8.15
N THR A 58 -21.40 -11.48 7.13
CA THR A 58 -21.76 -12.87 6.83
C THR A 58 -21.44 -13.20 5.37
N HIS A 59 -21.15 -14.48 5.13
CA HIS A 59 -21.09 -15.05 3.80
C HIS A 59 -22.36 -15.87 3.56
N ASP A 60 -22.91 -15.79 2.36
CA ASP A 60 -24.02 -16.63 1.95
C ASP A 60 -23.58 -18.10 1.97
N PRO A 61 -24.21 -18.98 2.77
CA PRO A 61 -23.82 -20.39 2.85
C PRO A 61 -24.06 -21.16 1.54
N LYS A 62 -24.87 -20.63 0.62
CA LYS A 62 -25.06 -21.19 -0.72
C LYS A 62 -23.93 -20.82 -1.70
N ARG A 63 -23.14 -19.79 -1.40
CA ARG A 63 -22.07 -19.32 -2.27
C ARG A 63 -20.83 -20.19 -2.13
N VAL A 64 -20.34 -20.72 -3.24
CA VAL A 64 -19.08 -21.46 -3.34
C VAL A 64 -18.20 -20.87 -4.44
N PHE A 65 -16.92 -21.26 -4.47
CA PHE A 65 -15.92 -20.77 -5.42
C PHE A 65 -15.34 -21.95 -6.20
N LEU A 66 -15.32 -21.87 -7.52
CA LEU A 66 -14.70 -22.90 -8.35
C LEU A 66 -13.18 -22.80 -8.26
N SER A 67 -12.48 -23.90 -7.99
CA SER A 67 -11.01 -23.91 -7.89
C SER A 67 -10.37 -24.76 -8.97
N ASP A 68 -9.12 -24.50 -9.33
CA ASP A 68 -8.36 -25.34 -10.28
C ASP A 68 -7.80 -26.63 -9.66
N GLU A 69 -7.93 -26.80 -8.34
CA GLU A 69 -7.48 -28.00 -7.64
C GLU A 69 -8.22 -29.24 -8.13
N ARG A 70 -7.46 -30.28 -8.51
CA ARG A 70 -7.98 -31.56 -9.00
C ARG A 70 -7.43 -32.73 -8.20
N ASN A 71 -8.28 -33.72 -7.95
CA ASN A 71 -7.86 -34.99 -7.36
C ASN A 71 -8.60 -36.17 -8.01
N ASP A 72 -7.91 -37.30 -8.03
CA ASP A 72 -8.47 -38.60 -8.38
C ASP A 72 -8.96 -39.30 -7.12
N ASN A 73 -10.15 -39.87 -7.18
CA ASN A 73 -10.82 -40.47 -6.03
C ASN A 73 -11.50 -41.78 -6.42
N ASP A 74 -11.61 -42.71 -5.48
CA ASP A 74 -12.38 -43.95 -5.67
C ASP A 74 -13.86 -43.61 -5.92
N LEU A 75 -14.50 -44.35 -6.83
CA LEU A 75 -15.91 -44.15 -7.18
C LEU A 75 -16.88 -44.20 -5.98
N ASP A 76 -16.52 -44.95 -4.93
CA ASP A 76 -17.30 -45.10 -3.70
C ASP A 76 -17.31 -43.84 -2.82
N CYS A 77 -16.45 -42.86 -3.10
CA CYS A 77 -16.44 -41.57 -2.40
C CYS A 77 -17.65 -40.69 -2.77
N ILE A 78 -18.35 -40.95 -3.88
CA ILE A 78 -19.49 -40.15 -4.34
C ILE A 78 -20.70 -40.37 -3.43
N VAL A 79 -21.19 -39.29 -2.81
CA VAL A 79 -22.34 -39.33 -1.89
C VAL A 79 -23.65 -39.03 -2.63
N SER A 80 -23.75 -37.87 -3.29
CA SER A 80 -25.00 -37.43 -3.92
C SER A 80 -24.77 -36.38 -5.00
N LYS A 81 -25.81 -36.12 -5.83
CA LYS A 81 -25.86 -35.00 -6.79
C LYS A 81 -26.15 -33.69 -6.07
N VAL A 82 -25.55 -32.58 -6.54
CA VAL A 82 -25.87 -31.22 -6.08
C VAL A 82 -26.11 -30.32 -7.28
N LYS A 83 -27.17 -29.51 -7.25
CA LYS A 83 -27.47 -28.51 -8.27
C LYS A 83 -26.72 -27.21 -7.96
N ILE A 84 -25.62 -26.99 -8.67
CA ILE A 84 -24.84 -25.74 -8.60
C ILE A 84 -25.02 -24.96 -9.90
N ILE A 85 -25.31 -23.66 -9.80
CA ILE A 85 -25.41 -22.76 -10.95
C ILE A 85 -24.30 -21.70 -10.92
N GLN A 86 -23.87 -21.28 -12.11
CA GLN A 86 -23.03 -20.11 -12.26
C GLN A 86 -23.93 -18.87 -12.31
N VAL A 87 -23.55 -17.83 -11.59
CA VAL A 87 -24.26 -16.54 -11.56
C VAL A 87 -23.32 -15.45 -12.06
N ASP A 88 -23.84 -14.47 -12.79
CA ASP A 88 -23.06 -13.32 -13.23
C ASP A 88 -22.50 -12.58 -11.99
N PRO A 89 -21.17 -12.42 -11.86
CA PRO A 89 -20.57 -11.77 -10.69
C PRO A 89 -20.96 -10.30 -10.54
N LYS A 90 -21.42 -9.64 -11.62
CA LYS A 90 -21.86 -8.23 -11.64
C LYS A 90 -23.23 -8.01 -11.01
N LEU A 91 -24.02 -9.06 -10.80
CA LEU A 91 -25.30 -8.95 -10.10
C LEU A 91 -25.09 -8.56 -8.63
N ASP A 92 -26.03 -7.80 -8.08
CA ASP A 92 -26.08 -7.50 -6.65
C ASP A 92 -26.51 -8.74 -5.84
N LYS A 93 -26.53 -8.61 -4.52
CA LYS A 93 -26.79 -9.75 -3.63
C LYS A 93 -28.22 -10.27 -3.79
N GLU A 94 -29.18 -9.37 -3.94
CA GLU A 94 -30.60 -9.67 -4.08
C GLU A 94 -30.89 -10.39 -5.40
N ALA A 95 -30.35 -9.90 -6.52
CA ALA A 95 -30.47 -10.53 -7.83
C ALA A 95 -29.75 -11.89 -7.87
N LYS A 96 -28.58 -12.03 -7.23
CA LYS A 96 -27.92 -13.33 -7.07
C LYS A 96 -28.79 -14.33 -6.32
N ALA A 97 -29.42 -13.91 -5.22
CA ALA A 97 -30.33 -14.76 -4.45
C ALA A 97 -31.56 -15.19 -5.26
N GLN A 98 -32.10 -14.32 -6.11
CA GLN A 98 -33.22 -14.65 -7.01
C GLN A 98 -32.82 -15.66 -8.09
N VAL A 99 -31.69 -15.44 -8.77
CA VAL A 99 -31.18 -16.36 -9.80
C VAL A 99 -30.84 -17.73 -9.20
N ALA A 100 -30.32 -17.75 -7.97
CA ALA A 100 -29.95 -18.97 -7.25
C ALA A 100 -31.06 -19.56 -6.36
N ALA A 101 -32.30 -19.06 -6.44
CA ALA A 101 -33.40 -19.49 -5.58
C ALA A 101 -33.63 -21.02 -5.64
N ASP A 102 -33.66 -21.56 -6.87
CA ASP A 102 -33.91 -22.97 -7.15
C ASP A 102 -32.64 -23.84 -7.14
N ALA A 103 -31.49 -23.28 -6.79
CA ALA A 103 -30.22 -24.01 -6.73
C ALA A 103 -29.87 -24.39 -5.29
N ASP A 104 -29.18 -25.52 -5.13
CA ASP A 104 -28.62 -25.92 -3.84
C ASP A 104 -27.48 -24.97 -3.45
N LEU A 105 -26.63 -24.65 -4.43
CA LEU A 105 -25.48 -23.76 -4.30
C LEU A 105 -25.32 -22.92 -5.57
N TYR A 106 -24.54 -21.83 -5.49
CA TYR A 106 -24.13 -21.07 -6.67
C TYR A 106 -22.68 -20.60 -6.55
N PHE A 107 -22.09 -20.25 -7.69
CA PHE A 107 -20.77 -19.63 -7.75
C PHE A 107 -20.76 -18.52 -8.78
N ASP A 108 -19.97 -17.49 -8.51
CA ASP A 108 -19.79 -16.31 -9.36
C ASP A 108 -18.30 -15.97 -9.58
N MET A 109 -17.44 -16.46 -8.68
CA MET A 109 -16.00 -16.28 -8.71
C MET A 109 -15.27 -17.63 -8.60
N SER A 110 -14.02 -17.65 -9.06
CA SER A 110 -13.09 -18.73 -8.80
C SER A 110 -12.29 -18.45 -7.54
N TYR A 111 -11.68 -19.50 -6.99
CA TYR A 111 -10.70 -19.39 -5.92
C TYR A 111 -9.43 -20.15 -6.28
N THR A 112 -8.29 -19.46 -6.27
CA THR A 112 -6.97 -20.07 -6.42
C THR A 112 -6.13 -19.86 -5.17
N VAL A 113 -5.45 -20.92 -4.75
CA VAL A 113 -4.62 -20.92 -3.53
C VAL A 113 -3.49 -19.87 -3.61
N PRO A 114 -2.75 -19.73 -4.73
CA PRO A 114 -1.72 -18.71 -4.84
C PRO A 114 -2.32 -17.29 -4.70
N TYR A 115 -1.70 -16.48 -3.83
CA TYR A 115 -2.16 -15.13 -3.48
C TYR A 115 -3.59 -15.04 -2.93
N SER A 116 -4.19 -16.18 -2.55
CA SER A 116 -5.56 -16.24 -2.02
C SER A 116 -6.56 -15.49 -2.91
N THR A 117 -6.53 -15.82 -4.20
CA THR A 117 -7.18 -15.02 -5.23
C THR A 117 -8.64 -15.44 -5.40
N PHE A 118 -9.54 -14.47 -5.28
CA PHE A 118 -10.94 -14.55 -5.66
C PHE A 118 -11.14 -13.67 -6.89
N GLU A 119 -11.49 -14.25 -8.02
CA GLU A 119 -11.58 -13.52 -9.29
C GLU A 119 -12.81 -13.94 -10.09
N ASN A 120 -13.26 -13.06 -10.99
CA ASN A 120 -14.40 -13.37 -11.83
C ASN A 120 -14.11 -14.57 -12.74
N ILE A 121 -15.12 -15.41 -12.91
CA ILE A 121 -15.08 -16.48 -13.93
C ILE A 121 -15.68 -15.93 -15.22
N THR A 122 -14.94 -16.02 -16.31
CA THR A 122 -15.49 -15.83 -17.66
C THR A 122 -16.54 -16.91 -17.92
N LEU A 123 -17.72 -16.54 -18.42
CA LEU A 123 -18.76 -17.51 -18.78
C LEU A 123 -18.18 -18.55 -19.75
N ASP A 124 -17.89 -19.75 -19.26
CA ASP A 124 -17.47 -20.89 -20.08
C ASP A 124 -18.67 -21.34 -20.92
N ILE A 125 -18.90 -20.65 -22.04
CA ILE A 125 -19.87 -21.08 -23.06
C ILE A 125 -19.24 -22.10 -24.03
N ASN A 126 -17.91 -22.29 -24.07
CA ASN A 126 -17.27 -23.10 -25.11
C ASN A 126 -16.22 -24.11 -24.59
N GLU A 127 -16.65 -25.13 -23.85
CA GLU A 127 -15.93 -26.42 -23.83
C GLU A 127 -16.48 -27.42 -24.88
N ASN A 128 -17.36 -27.01 -25.82
CA ASN A 128 -17.79 -27.93 -26.90
C ASN A 128 -18.23 -27.32 -28.23
N SER A 129 -17.83 -26.09 -28.57
CA SER A 129 -18.00 -25.59 -29.95
C SER A 129 -16.81 -24.73 -30.36
N GLY A 130 -16.07 -25.19 -31.36
CA GLY A 130 -15.00 -24.44 -32.01
C GLY A 130 -15.54 -23.25 -32.78
N ILE A 131 -15.85 -22.17 -32.05
CA ILE A 131 -16.13 -20.86 -32.61
C ILE A 131 -15.25 -19.88 -31.84
N SER A 132 -14.21 -19.37 -32.53
CA SER A 132 -13.44 -18.24 -32.04
C SER A 132 -14.38 -17.06 -31.88
N PHE A 133 -14.45 -16.51 -30.67
CA PHE A 133 -14.93 -15.15 -30.52
C PHE A 133 -13.79 -14.24 -30.95
N ASP A 134 -13.87 -13.77 -32.18
CA ASP A 134 -13.15 -12.55 -32.56
C ASP A 134 -13.59 -11.47 -31.58
N ALA A 135 -12.67 -11.08 -30.71
CA ALA A 135 -12.82 -9.86 -29.96
C ALA A 135 -12.89 -8.75 -31.01
N GLU A 136 -14.06 -8.19 -31.25
CA GLU A 136 -14.21 -6.91 -31.95
C GLU A 136 -13.42 -5.87 -31.15
N ALA A 137 -12.14 -5.76 -31.50
CA ALA A 137 -11.37 -4.57 -31.29
C ALA A 137 -12.08 -3.49 -32.11
N ASN A 138 -12.94 -2.71 -31.46
CA ASN A 138 -13.25 -1.38 -31.93
C ASN A 138 -11.95 -0.57 -31.92
N SER A 139 -11.21 -0.71 -33.02
CA SER A 139 -10.30 0.29 -33.52
C SER A 139 -11.10 1.56 -33.74
N GLU A 140 -10.54 2.68 -33.30
CA GLU A 140 -11.05 4.05 -33.44
C GLU A 140 -12.10 4.48 -32.41
N SER A 141 -11.60 4.96 -31.28
CA SER A 141 -12.20 6.12 -30.62
C SER A 141 -11.07 6.98 -30.06
N ASP A 142 -11.05 8.26 -30.43
CA ASP A 142 -10.14 9.29 -29.94
C ASP A 142 -9.71 9.07 -28.49
N ALA A 143 -8.40 8.99 -28.26
CA ALA A 143 -7.80 8.76 -26.95
C ALA A 143 -8.00 9.96 -26.01
N ALA A 144 -9.23 10.16 -25.53
CA ALA A 144 -9.48 10.98 -24.38
C ALA A 144 -8.77 10.33 -23.19
N ALA A 145 -7.84 11.05 -22.55
CA ALA A 145 -7.09 10.55 -21.41
C ALA A 145 -8.06 10.06 -20.33
N THR A 146 -8.02 8.76 -20.01
CA THR A 146 -8.87 8.20 -18.95
C THR A 146 -8.41 8.77 -17.62
N LYS A 147 -9.30 9.48 -16.92
CA LYS A 147 -9.04 10.06 -15.61
C LYS A 147 -9.58 9.17 -14.50
N ALA A 148 -8.87 9.10 -13.37
CA ALA A 148 -9.32 8.39 -12.18
C ALA A 148 -8.96 9.15 -10.89
N THR A 149 -9.73 8.94 -9.83
CA THR A 149 -9.53 9.60 -8.52
C THR A 149 -9.11 8.61 -7.44
N ILE A 150 -8.19 9.05 -6.55
CA ILE A 150 -7.81 8.32 -5.33
C ILE A 150 -8.34 9.05 -4.08
N LEU A 151 -8.89 8.26 -3.15
CA LEU A 151 -9.01 8.58 -1.72
C LEU A 151 -7.93 7.82 -0.93
N ASP A 152 -7.03 8.55 -0.27
CA ASP A 152 -5.97 7.97 0.56
C ASP A 152 -6.29 8.10 2.06
N LEU A 153 -6.60 6.99 2.71
CA LEU A 153 -6.91 6.91 4.14
C LEU A 153 -5.64 6.56 4.94
N TYR A 154 -5.48 7.20 6.10
CA TYR A 154 -4.24 7.06 6.89
C TYR A 154 -3.02 7.44 6.06
N SER A 155 -3.17 8.50 5.27
CA SER A 155 -2.29 8.86 4.17
C SER A 155 -0.85 9.20 4.60
N GLY A 156 -0.65 9.52 5.88
CA GLY A 156 0.58 10.10 6.38
C GLY A 156 0.94 11.33 5.54
N TRP A 157 2.10 11.29 4.92
CA TRP A 157 2.58 12.34 4.00
C TRP A 157 2.55 11.92 2.53
N GLY A 158 1.85 10.83 2.20
CA GLY A 158 1.47 10.47 0.82
C GLY A 158 2.41 9.52 0.08
N GLY A 159 3.20 8.69 0.76
CA GLY A 159 4.11 7.75 0.09
C GLY A 159 3.42 6.75 -0.86
N MET A 160 2.28 6.20 -0.43
CA MET A 160 1.52 5.22 -1.23
C MET A 160 0.79 5.88 -2.39
N SER A 161 -0.05 6.89 -2.12
CA SER A 161 -0.80 7.63 -3.14
C SER A 161 0.10 8.28 -4.19
N THR A 162 1.22 8.89 -3.78
CA THR A 162 2.22 9.43 -4.70
C THR A 162 2.75 8.34 -5.63
N GLY A 163 3.23 7.22 -5.07
CA GLY A 163 3.73 6.11 -5.88
C GLY A 163 2.68 5.60 -6.86
N LEU A 164 1.45 5.36 -6.41
CA LEU A 164 0.34 4.92 -7.28
C LEU A 164 0.14 5.86 -8.47
N CYS A 165 0.14 7.17 -8.24
CA CYS A 165 -0.01 8.17 -9.31
C CYS A 165 1.15 8.09 -10.31
N LEU A 166 2.40 8.10 -9.82
CA LEU A 166 3.59 8.01 -10.68
C LEU A 166 3.61 6.72 -11.50
N GLY A 167 3.14 5.62 -10.92
CA GLY A 167 3.07 4.32 -11.57
C GLY A 167 2.04 4.26 -12.69
N ALA A 168 0.84 4.74 -12.39
CA ALA A 168 -0.30 4.67 -13.28
C ALA A 168 -0.11 5.53 -14.54
N VAL A 169 0.52 6.70 -14.40
CA VAL A 169 0.81 7.61 -15.51
C VAL A 169 1.73 6.97 -16.54
N ILE A 170 2.66 6.09 -16.13
CA ILE A 170 3.56 5.36 -17.06
C ILE A 170 2.78 4.43 -17.98
N ALA A 171 1.69 3.85 -17.48
CA ALA A 171 0.76 3.03 -18.27
C ALA A 171 -0.30 3.86 -19.01
N GLY A 172 -0.23 5.20 -18.92
CA GLY A 172 -1.14 6.12 -19.61
C GLY A 172 -2.46 6.36 -18.89
N LEU A 173 -2.59 6.03 -17.60
CA LEU A 173 -3.76 6.38 -16.80
C LEU A 173 -3.49 7.69 -16.04
N GLN A 174 -4.29 8.72 -16.28
CA GLN A 174 -4.20 9.96 -15.52
C GLN A 174 -4.96 9.81 -14.21
N ILE A 175 -4.28 9.36 -13.17
CA ILE A 175 -4.85 9.23 -11.83
C ILE A 175 -4.35 10.36 -10.94
N GLU A 176 -5.26 10.94 -10.15
CA GLU A 176 -4.92 11.97 -9.17
C GLU A 176 -5.43 11.62 -7.78
N THR A 177 -4.65 11.98 -6.75
CA THR A 177 -5.14 11.88 -5.37
C THR A 177 -6.04 13.07 -5.08
N ARG A 178 -7.35 12.82 -5.03
CA ARG A 178 -8.33 13.88 -4.88
C ARG A 178 -8.57 14.20 -3.41
N TRP A 179 -8.58 13.18 -2.57
CA TRP A 179 -8.77 13.31 -1.12
C TRP A 179 -7.74 12.51 -0.36
N ALA A 180 -7.29 13.05 0.76
CA ALA A 180 -6.42 12.36 1.69
C ALA A 180 -6.87 12.63 3.13
N VAL A 181 -6.79 11.65 4.01
CA VAL A 181 -7.20 11.78 5.41
C VAL A 181 -6.07 11.30 6.32
N ASP A 182 -5.65 12.14 7.25
CA ASP A 182 -4.70 11.80 8.31
C ASP A 182 -4.93 12.67 9.55
N LEU A 183 -4.64 12.17 10.75
CA LEU A 183 -4.81 12.94 11.98
C LEU A 183 -3.59 13.83 12.28
N ASN A 184 -2.40 13.48 11.80
CA ASN A 184 -1.17 14.18 12.10
C ASN A 184 -1.04 15.48 11.28
N THR A 185 -0.96 16.61 11.97
CA THR A 185 -0.89 17.95 11.33
C THR A 185 0.36 18.15 10.48
N ASN A 186 1.51 17.60 10.90
CA ASN A 186 2.76 17.74 10.16
C ASN A 186 2.75 16.90 8.89
N ALA A 187 2.16 15.70 8.96
CA ALA A 187 1.98 14.83 7.80
C ALA A 187 0.99 15.45 6.80
N TRP A 188 -0.11 16.01 7.31
CA TRP A 188 -1.07 16.80 6.53
C TRP A 188 -0.40 17.97 5.79
N GLU A 189 0.42 18.77 6.46
CA GLU A 189 1.10 19.93 5.87
C GLU A 189 2.07 19.49 4.77
N SER A 190 2.84 18.42 5.03
CA SER A 190 3.75 17.83 4.05
C SER A 190 3.03 17.27 2.83
N PHE A 191 1.90 16.58 3.04
CA PHE A 191 1.08 16.09 1.94
C PHE A 191 0.57 17.27 1.10
N LYS A 192 -0.07 18.26 1.74
CA LYS A 192 -0.68 19.40 1.05
C LYS A 192 0.34 20.24 0.29
N TYR A 193 1.56 20.36 0.80
CA TYR A 193 2.63 21.04 0.08
C TYR A 193 3.00 20.32 -1.21
N ASN A 194 3.16 18.99 -1.17
CA ASN A 194 3.57 18.22 -2.35
C ASN A 194 2.43 18.01 -3.35
N HIS A 195 1.19 18.09 -2.89
CA HIS A 195 -0.03 17.88 -3.67
C HIS A 195 -1.05 18.99 -3.40
N PRO A 196 -0.83 20.21 -3.93
CA PRO A 196 -1.64 21.38 -3.59
C PRO A 196 -3.11 21.26 -4.01
N ILE A 197 -3.39 20.47 -5.04
CA ILE A 197 -4.76 20.25 -5.56
C ILE A 197 -5.54 19.26 -4.68
N THR A 198 -4.86 18.35 -3.97
CA THR A 198 -5.52 17.35 -3.12
C THR A 198 -6.21 18.00 -1.93
N GLU A 199 -7.44 17.58 -1.66
CA GLU A 199 -8.15 17.94 -0.44
C GLU A 199 -7.68 17.05 0.72
N VAL A 200 -6.64 17.51 1.41
CA VAL A 200 -6.07 16.82 2.57
C VAL A 200 -6.83 17.23 3.83
N ARG A 201 -7.33 16.26 4.57
CA ARG A 201 -8.11 16.46 5.79
C ARG A 201 -7.30 16.05 7.00
N ASN A 202 -7.08 17.00 7.89
CA ASN A 202 -6.54 16.72 9.20
C ASN A 202 -7.67 16.27 10.10
N GLU A 203 -7.99 14.98 10.21
CA GLU A 203 -9.02 14.45 11.12
C GLU A 203 -8.88 12.94 11.35
N LYS A 204 -9.66 12.40 12.29
CA LYS A 204 -9.74 10.95 12.47
C LYS A 204 -10.53 10.34 11.32
N VAL A 205 -10.14 9.15 10.88
CA VAL A 205 -10.81 8.46 9.78
C VAL A 205 -12.24 8.03 10.18
N GLU A 206 -12.49 7.80 11.46
CA GLU A 206 -13.83 7.56 12.01
C GLU A 206 -14.73 8.80 11.91
N ASP A 207 -14.20 9.98 12.26
CA ASP A 207 -14.93 11.24 12.15
C ASP A 207 -15.21 11.54 10.67
N PHE A 208 -14.27 11.21 9.77
CA PHE A 208 -14.47 11.31 8.33
C PHE A 208 -15.57 10.37 7.81
N LEU A 209 -15.65 9.13 8.29
CA LEU A 209 -16.75 8.22 7.95
C LEU A 209 -18.12 8.80 8.36
N LEU A 210 -18.22 9.33 9.57
CA LEU A 210 -19.46 9.96 10.05
C LEU A 210 -19.81 11.20 9.22
N LEU A 211 -18.80 12.00 8.85
CA LEU A 211 -18.98 13.13 7.93
C LEU A 211 -19.52 12.67 6.58
N LEU A 212 -18.98 11.60 5.99
CA LEU A 212 -19.47 11.06 4.71
C LEU A 212 -20.94 10.62 4.81
N GLN A 213 -21.32 9.96 5.90
CA GLN A 213 -22.69 9.50 6.13
C GLN A 213 -23.68 10.68 6.24
N GLU A 214 -23.36 11.67 7.06
CA GLU A 214 -24.20 12.86 7.22
C GLU A 214 -24.24 13.72 5.94
N TRP A 215 -23.11 13.81 5.23
CA TRP A 215 -23.04 14.53 3.95
C TRP A 215 -23.96 13.92 2.89
N SER A 216 -24.05 12.59 2.83
CA SER A 216 -24.98 11.89 1.93
C SER A 216 -26.42 12.30 2.22
N VAL A 217 -26.83 12.30 3.49
CA VAL A 217 -28.18 12.70 3.91
C VAL A 217 -28.48 14.16 3.51
N LEU A 218 -27.49 15.06 3.64
CA LEU A 218 -27.65 16.45 3.21
C LEU A 218 -27.79 16.57 1.68
N CYS A 219 -27.01 15.82 0.91
CA CYS A 219 -27.12 15.80 -0.56
C CYS A 219 -28.48 15.28 -1.01
N ASP A 220 -28.97 14.19 -0.42
CA ASP A 220 -30.30 13.63 -0.69
C ASP A 220 -31.41 14.65 -0.38
N LYS A 221 -31.27 15.38 0.72
CA LYS A 221 -32.26 16.36 1.15
C LYS A 221 -32.33 17.60 0.27
N TYR A 222 -31.18 18.14 -0.16
CA TYR A 222 -31.11 19.48 -0.75
C TYR A 222 -30.64 19.53 -2.21
N ILE A 223 -29.96 18.49 -2.71
CA ILE A 223 -29.44 18.46 -4.09
C ILE A 223 -30.35 17.63 -5.00
N HIS A 224 -30.85 16.48 -4.53
CA HIS A 224 -31.63 15.56 -5.37
C HIS A 224 -33.12 15.93 -5.52
N LYS A 225 -33.71 16.71 -4.59
CA LYS A 225 -35.13 17.13 -4.66
C LYS A 225 -35.44 18.28 -5.63
N HIS A 226 -34.44 18.92 -6.24
CA HIS A 226 -34.64 20.10 -7.09
C HIS A 226 -34.50 19.85 -8.60
N ASN A 227 -34.29 18.59 -9.03
CA ASN A 227 -34.08 18.27 -10.45
C ASN A 227 -35.36 18.00 -11.26
N ASP A 228 -36.55 17.94 -10.63
CA ASP A 228 -37.82 17.81 -11.36
C ASP A 228 -38.52 19.16 -11.64
N ASP A 229 -38.08 20.25 -11.01
CA ASP A 229 -38.56 21.61 -11.28
C ASP A 229 -37.43 22.48 -11.81
N ALA A 230 -37.20 22.37 -13.12
CA ALA A 230 -36.45 23.35 -13.90
C ALA A 230 -37.22 24.69 -13.99
N SER A 231 -37.53 25.30 -12.84
CA SER A 231 -37.97 26.69 -12.73
C SER A 231 -37.69 27.30 -11.35
N ALA A 232 -36.80 26.72 -10.53
CA ALA A 232 -36.34 27.40 -9.32
C ALA A 232 -35.40 28.55 -9.72
N SER A 233 -35.99 29.71 -9.94
CA SER A 233 -35.26 30.99 -9.98
C SER A 233 -34.37 31.10 -8.75
N PRO A 234 -33.18 31.75 -8.84
CA PRO A 234 -32.40 32.05 -7.65
C PRO A 234 -33.34 32.74 -6.66
N LEU A 235 -33.36 32.26 -5.40
CA LEU A 235 -34.04 32.96 -4.32
C LEU A 235 -33.55 34.40 -4.33
N LYS A 236 -34.34 35.30 -4.91
CA LYS A 236 -34.19 36.74 -4.73
C LYS A 236 -34.54 36.98 -3.27
N VAL A 237 -33.52 36.95 -2.42
CA VAL A 237 -33.62 37.59 -1.11
C VAL A 237 -33.77 39.08 -1.42
N GLY A 238 -35.00 39.56 -1.43
CA GLY A 238 -35.30 40.98 -1.47
C GLY A 238 -34.75 41.60 -0.20
N GLY A 239 -33.54 42.17 -0.29
CA GLY A 239 -33.00 43.01 0.75
C GLY A 239 -33.62 44.39 0.62
N GLU A 240 -34.56 44.73 1.50
CA GLU A 240 -34.63 46.12 1.96
C GLU A 240 -33.28 46.41 2.63
N GLU A 241 -32.56 47.42 2.11
CA GLU A 241 -31.33 47.93 2.74
C GLU A 241 -31.67 48.55 4.09
N HIS A 242 -31.77 47.71 5.12
CA HIS A 242 -31.74 48.17 6.49
C HIS A 242 -30.28 48.40 6.88
N GLU A 243 -29.94 49.66 7.20
CA GLU A 243 -28.68 50.03 7.85
C GLU A 243 -28.44 49.11 9.06
N LEU A 244 -27.47 48.21 8.91
CA LEU A 244 -27.06 47.30 9.98
C LEU A 244 -26.35 48.11 11.06
N GLY A 245 -27.03 48.29 12.20
CA GLY A 245 -26.44 48.89 13.39
C GLY A 245 -25.12 48.21 13.79
N LYS A 246 -24.15 49.02 14.26
CA LYS A 246 -22.82 48.57 14.70
C LYS A 246 -22.92 47.32 15.59
N GLY A 247 -22.36 46.20 15.14
CA GLY A 247 -22.22 44.96 15.92
C GLY A 247 -22.99 43.73 15.42
N LYS A 248 -23.64 43.76 14.26
CA LYS A 248 -24.29 42.57 13.67
C LYS A 248 -23.39 41.89 12.63
N LEU A 249 -23.25 40.57 12.74
CA LEU A 249 -22.56 39.70 11.77
C LEU A 249 -23.60 39.09 10.82
N VAL A 250 -23.36 39.19 9.51
CA VAL A 250 -24.16 38.54 8.47
C VAL A 250 -23.37 37.37 7.89
N ILE A 251 -24.01 36.23 7.72
CA ILE A 251 -23.41 35.07 7.05
C ILE A 251 -23.38 35.38 5.55
N ASP A 252 -22.20 35.68 5.03
CA ASP A 252 -21.98 35.93 3.59
C ASP A 252 -22.03 34.64 2.78
N LYS A 253 -21.23 33.64 3.17
CA LYS A 253 -21.15 32.35 2.49
C LYS A 253 -20.74 31.24 3.45
N LEU A 254 -21.38 30.08 3.32
CA LEU A 254 -20.89 28.84 3.95
C LEU A 254 -19.73 28.28 3.12
N THR A 255 -18.55 28.20 3.72
CA THR A 255 -17.31 27.76 3.04
C THR A 255 -16.91 26.33 3.38
N ALA A 256 -17.54 25.70 4.39
CA ALA A 256 -17.05 24.46 5.00
C ALA A 256 -18.13 23.70 5.80
N ILE A 257 -18.12 22.36 5.75
CA ILE A 257 -18.82 21.43 6.67
C ILE A 257 -17.89 20.36 7.27
N CYS A 258 -17.85 20.21 8.60
CA CYS A 258 -17.14 19.12 9.30
C CYS A 258 -18.06 18.38 10.27
N TYR A 259 -17.69 17.15 10.63
CA TYR A 259 -18.33 16.37 11.68
C TYR A 259 -17.34 16.15 12.83
N GLY A 260 -17.66 16.65 14.03
CA GLY A 260 -16.80 16.52 15.22
C GLY A 260 -15.48 17.33 15.18
N GLY A 261 -14.87 17.56 16.35
CA GLY A 261 -13.52 18.15 16.51
C GLY A 261 -13.45 19.62 16.92
N ALA A 262 -12.31 20.02 17.54
CA ALA A 262 -12.04 21.39 17.96
C ALA A 262 -11.22 22.16 16.91
N LYS A 263 -11.69 23.37 16.53
CA LYS A 263 -11.04 24.39 15.67
C LYS A 263 -10.52 23.89 14.31
N ARG A 264 -11.32 23.99 13.24
CA ARG A 264 -10.85 23.78 11.85
C ARG A 264 -11.51 24.72 10.84
N GLU A 265 -10.69 25.32 9.96
CA GLU A 265 -11.08 26.43 9.06
C GLU A 265 -11.35 26.05 7.59
N LYS A 266 -11.33 24.77 7.18
CA LYS A 266 -11.59 24.41 5.76
C LYS A 266 -12.27 23.05 5.62
N CYS A 267 -13.43 23.00 4.96
CA CYS A 267 -14.13 21.75 4.67
C CYS A 267 -14.96 21.76 3.37
N ILE A 268 -15.54 20.58 3.06
CA ILE A 268 -15.63 19.92 1.75
C ILE A 268 -16.79 20.36 0.84
N TYR A 269 -16.56 20.22 -0.47
CA TYR A 269 -17.56 19.87 -1.51
C TYR A 269 -17.26 18.42 -1.99
N PHE A 270 -18.06 17.41 -1.64
CA PHE A 270 -17.85 16.02 -2.07
C PHE A 270 -18.79 15.79 -3.25
N LYS A 271 -18.29 16.07 -4.45
CA LYS A 271 -19.00 15.87 -5.70
C LYS A 271 -18.22 14.84 -6.51
N GLY A 272 -18.65 13.60 -6.50
CA GLY A 272 -18.19 12.57 -7.44
C GLY A 272 -17.37 11.42 -6.85
N ASP A 273 -17.43 10.32 -7.62
CA ASP A 273 -17.00 8.97 -7.28
C ASP A 273 -15.52 8.85 -6.93
N VAL A 274 -15.24 8.01 -5.94
CA VAL A 274 -13.89 7.53 -5.62
C VAL A 274 -13.64 6.29 -6.47
N ASP A 275 -12.76 6.38 -7.48
CA ASP A 275 -12.41 5.22 -8.28
C ASP A 275 -11.54 4.24 -7.49
N VAL A 276 -10.59 4.77 -6.72
CA VAL A 276 -9.60 3.98 -5.99
C VAL A 276 -9.53 4.44 -4.54
N LEU A 277 -9.67 3.52 -3.61
CA LEU A 277 -9.42 3.77 -2.19
C LEU A 277 -8.14 3.04 -1.78
N CYS A 278 -7.14 3.78 -1.31
CA CYS A 278 -5.95 3.20 -0.71
C CYS A 278 -5.84 3.56 0.76
N GLY A 279 -5.16 2.73 1.56
CA GLY A 279 -4.82 3.11 2.93
C GLY A 279 -4.03 2.06 3.70
N GLY A 280 -3.28 2.54 4.70
CA GLY A 280 -2.50 1.72 5.62
C GLY A 280 -3.07 1.81 7.05
N PRO A 281 -4.20 1.15 7.36
CA PRO A 281 -4.83 1.26 8.66
C PRO A 281 -3.85 0.83 9.77
N PRO A 282 -3.56 1.70 10.75
CA PRO A 282 -2.54 1.40 11.74
C PRO A 282 -3.02 0.27 12.65
N CYS A 283 -2.22 -0.79 12.75
CA CYS A 283 -2.50 -1.94 13.59
C CYS A 283 -1.37 -2.13 14.61
N GLN A 284 -1.25 -1.17 15.54
CA GLN A 284 -0.17 -1.17 16.53
C GLN A 284 -0.21 -2.39 17.46
N GLY A 285 -1.36 -3.03 17.61
CA GLY A 285 -1.54 -4.29 18.34
C GLY A 285 -0.81 -5.48 17.70
N LEU A 286 -0.44 -5.39 16.42
CA LEU A 286 0.20 -6.48 15.66
C LEU A 286 1.73 -6.45 15.71
N SER A 287 2.33 -5.30 16.03
CA SER A 287 3.78 -5.15 16.02
C SER A 287 4.45 -5.99 17.11
N GLY A 288 5.51 -6.74 16.75
CA GLY A 288 6.36 -7.43 17.72
C GLY A 288 7.00 -6.53 18.78
N ASN A 289 7.05 -5.21 18.55
CA ASN A 289 7.54 -4.23 19.53
C ASN A 289 6.50 -3.88 20.62
N ASN A 290 5.24 -4.28 20.46
CA ASN A 290 4.20 -4.02 21.44
C ASN A 290 4.20 -5.10 22.53
N ARG A 291 4.67 -4.74 23.73
CA ARG A 291 4.77 -5.64 24.89
C ARG A 291 3.40 -6.06 25.48
N HIS A 292 2.33 -5.33 25.17
CA HIS A 292 0.98 -5.56 25.71
C HIS A 292 -0.04 -6.01 24.65
N ARG A 293 0.42 -6.79 23.66
CA ARG A 293 -0.44 -7.28 22.56
C ARG A 293 -1.49 -8.29 23.05
N LYS A 294 -2.76 -8.09 22.66
CA LYS A 294 -3.83 -9.08 22.85
C LYS A 294 -3.70 -10.18 21.77
N CYS A 295 -2.90 -11.21 22.06
CA CYS A 295 -2.55 -12.24 21.07
C CYS A 295 -3.75 -13.11 20.65
N ASP A 296 -4.65 -13.44 21.58
CA ASP A 296 -5.72 -14.41 21.33
C ASP A 296 -6.92 -13.82 20.59
N LYS A 297 -7.16 -12.51 20.78
CA LYS A 297 -8.22 -11.74 20.10
C LYS A 297 -7.70 -10.39 19.63
N PRO A 298 -6.92 -10.35 18.53
CA PRO A 298 -6.29 -9.12 18.06
C PRO A 298 -7.28 -8.01 17.72
N LEU A 299 -8.48 -8.33 17.21
CA LEU A 299 -9.49 -7.33 16.84
C LEU A 299 -10.26 -6.75 18.04
N ASP A 300 -10.19 -7.38 19.22
CA ASP A 300 -10.70 -6.82 20.48
C ASP A 300 -9.72 -5.79 21.09
N ASP A 301 -8.55 -5.62 20.47
CA ASP A 301 -7.65 -4.51 20.77
C ASP A 301 -8.13 -3.26 20.03
N ASP A 302 -8.48 -2.21 20.77
CA ASP A 302 -8.92 -0.95 20.19
C ASP A 302 -7.87 -0.36 19.22
N LYS A 303 -6.59 -0.72 19.39
CA LYS A 303 -5.48 -0.34 18.50
C LYS A 303 -5.52 -1.00 17.12
N ASN A 304 -6.37 -2.00 16.92
CA ASN A 304 -6.54 -2.69 15.64
C ASN A 304 -7.90 -2.38 15.00
N ARG A 305 -8.79 -1.61 15.66
CA ARG A 305 -10.13 -1.27 15.14
C ARG A 305 -10.10 -0.45 13.84
N GLN A 306 -8.99 0.22 13.53
CA GLN A 306 -8.85 1.01 12.30
C GLN A 306 -9.06 0.19 11.03
N ILE A 307 -8.80 -1.12 11.07
CA ILE A 307 -9.09 -2.00 9.92
C ILE A 307 -10.60 -2.19 9.70
N VAL A 308 -11.39 -2.15 10.77
CA VAL A 308 -12.87 -2.19 10.71
C VAL A 308 -13.36 -0.91 10.07
N THR A 309 -12.92 0.25 10.56
CA THR A 309 -13.27 1.57 10.00
C THR A 309 -12.88 1.70 8.53
N PHE A 310 -11.69 1.24 8.15
CA PHE A 310 -11.25 1.19 6.74
C PHE A 310 -12.25 0.39 5.89
N MET A 311 -12.63 -0.81 6.35
CA MET A 311 -13.58 -1.67 5.64
C MET A 311 -15.01 -1.13 5.65
N ASP A 312 -15.39 -0.32 6.65
CA ASP A 312 -16.69 0.35 6.71
C ASP A 312 -16.76 1.48 5.67
N ILE A 313 -15.68 2.25 5.49
CA ILE A 313 -15.59 3.25 4.41
C ILE A 313 -15.60 2.57 3.04
N VAL A 314 -14.88 1.46 2.85
CA VAL A 314 -14.97 0.67 1.61
C VAL A 314 -16.41 0.18 1.35
N SER A 315 -17.10 -0.26 2.41
CA SER A 315 -18.49 -0.70 2.31
C SER A 315 -19.43 0.45 1.93
N PHE A 316 -19.19 1.66 2.45
CA PHE A 316 -20.00 2.84 2.20
C PHE A 316 -19.78 3.43 0.80
N LEU A 317 -18.50 3.65 0.42
CA LEU A 317 -18.15 4.31 -0.84
C LEU A 317 -18.15 3.39 -2.05
N LYS A 318 -17.98 2.07 -1.85
CA LYS A 318 -17.91 1.07 -2.92
C LYS A 318 -16.98 1.45 -4.10
N PRO A 319 -15.71 1.79 -3.85
CA PRO A 319 -14.78 2.20 -4.91
C PRO A 319 -14.54 1.08 -5.93
N LYS A 320 -14.17 1.43 -7.17
CA LYS A 320 -13.85 0.43 -8.23
C LYS A 320 -12.70 -0.46 -7.81
N TYR A 321 -11.69 0.11 -7.15
CA TYR A 321 -10.52 -0.57 -6.63
C TYR A 321 -10.23 -0.22 -5.18
N VAL A 322 -9.71 -1.19 -4.43
CA VAL A 322 -9.23 -1.04 -3.05
C VAL A 322 -7.79 -1.52 -2.99
N LEU A 323 -6.89 -0.73 -2.39
CA LEU A 323 -5.54 -1.16 -2.03
C LEU A 323 -5.32 -0.95 -0.53
N MET A 324 -5.25 -2.03 0.24
CA MET A 324 -4.89 -1.95 1.65
C MET A 324 -3.44 -2.39 1.84
N GLU A 325 -2.64 -1.56 2.50
CA GLU A 325 -1.28 -1.90 2.93
C GLU A 325 -1.25 -2.23 4.43
N ASN A 326 -0.38 -3.16 4.83
CA ASN A 326 -0.06 -3.36 6.24
C ASN A 326 1.29 -4.07 6.47
N VAL A 327 1.71 -4.14 7.73
CA VAL A 327 2.88 -4.92 8.15
C VAL A 327 2.67 -6.41 7.89
N ALA A 328 3.72 -7.14 7.51
CA ALA A 328 3.64 -8.58 7.22
C ALA A 328 3.17 -9.43 8.43
N ASP A 329 3.35 -8.92 9.66
CA ASP A 329 2.93 -9.61 10.89
C ASP A 329 1.40 -9.76 11.01
N ILE A 330 0.62 -9.02 10.21
CA ILE A 330 -0.84 -9.19 10.07
C ILE A 330 -1.24 -10.61 9.62
N LEU A 331 -0.33 -11.32 8.96
CA LEU A 331 -0.51 -12.70 8.49
C LEU A 331 0.01 -13.75 9.49
N LYS A 332 0.70 -13.35 10.54
CA LYS A 332 1.32 -14.26 11.52
C LYS A 332 0.54 -14.32 12.82
N LEU A 333 0.13 -13.17 13.36
CA LEU A 333 -0.52 -13.13 14.66
C LEU A 333 -1.87 -13.86 14.63
N ASN A 334 -2.12 -14.73 15.62
CA ASN A 334 -3.35 -15.53 15.75
C ASN A 334 -3.75 -16.29 14.46
N GLY A 335 -2.77 -16.87 13.76
CA GLY A 335 -3.01 -17.56 12.49
C GLY A 335 -3.37 -16.62 11.33
N GLY A 336 -3.02 -15.34 11.43
CA GLY A 336 -3.30 -14.32 10.43
C GLY A 336 -4.74 -13.80 10.49
N SER A 337 -5.41 -13.87 11.65
CA SER A 337 -6.84 -13.57 11.78
C SER A 337 -7.23 -12.18 11.27
N VAL A 338 -6.34 -11.19 11.40
CA VAL A 338 -6.61 -9.81 10.96
C VAL A 338 -6.49 -9.68 9.43
N GLY A 339 -5.50 -10.33 8.80
CA GLY A 339 -5.39 -10.36 7.34
C GLY A 339 -6.56 -11.14 6.71
N ARG A 340 -6.92 -12.27 7.32
CA ARG A 340 -8.09 -13.07 6.93
C ARG A 340 -9.39 -12.29 7.08
N TYR A 341 -9.54 -11.49 8.14
CA TYR A 341 -10.67 -10.60 8.33
C TYR A 341 -10.80 -9.58 7.19
N ALA A 342 -9.71 -8.92 6.82
CA ALA A 342 -9.71 -7.95 5.73
C ALA A 342 -10.13 -8.57 4.38
N LEU A 343 -9.56 -9.73 4.05
CA LEU A 343 -9.93 -10.48 2.86
C LEU A 343 -11.39 -10.94 2.90
N SER A 344 -11.84 -11.45 4.05
CA SER A 344 -13.22 -11.89 4.28
C SER A 344 -14.24 -10.76 4.07
N ARG A 345 -13.95 -9.55 4.56
CA ARG A 345 -14.77 -8.36 4.36
C ARG A 345 -14.92 -8.03 2.87
N LEU A 346 -13.83 -8.03 2.09
CA LEU A 346 -13.89 -7.77 0.65
C LEU A 346 -14.74 -8.83 -0.09
N VAL A 347 -14.51 -10.11 0.19
CA VAL A 347 -15.27 -11.21 -0.44
C VAL A 347 -16.77 -11.13 -0.10
N ALA A 348 -17.11 -10.78 1.15
CA ALA A 348 -18.49 -10.58 1.58
C ALA A 348 -19.15 -9.32 0.99
N LEU A 349 -18.33 -8.32 0.61
CA LEU A 349 -18.77 -7.13 -0.11
C LEU A 349 -18.86 -7.35 -1.63
N ASN A 350 -18.67 -8.59 -2.10
CA ASN A 350 -18.68 -9.01 -3.51
C ASN A 350 -17.51 -8.42 -4.33
N TYR A 351 -16.37 -8.14 -3.71
CA TYR A 351 -15.16 -7.76 -4.44
C TYR A 351 -14.39 -9.00 -4.89
N GLN A 352 -13.84 -8.94 -6.10
CA GLN A 352 -12.65 -9.73 -6.45
C GLN A 352 -11.52 -9.31 -5.51
N SER A 353 -10.67 -10.23 -5.08
CA SER A 353 -9.59 -9.90 -4.15
C SER A 353 -8.39 -10.80 -4.29
N ARG A 354 -7.21 -10.28 -3.95
CA ARG A 354 -5.98 -11.08 -3.79
C ARG A 354 -5.04 -10.41 -2.83
N MET A 355 -4.20 -11.20 -2.19
CA MET A 355 -3.29 -10.77 -1.13
C MET A 355 -1.87 -11.22 -1.42
N GLY A 356 -0.90 -10.31 -1.29
CA GLY A 356 0.49 -10.55 -1.63
C GLY A 356 1.46 -9.90 -0.66
N LEU A 357 2.65 -10.46 -0.57
CA LEU A 357 3.79 -9.87 0.13
C LEU A 357 4.75 -9.28 -0.88
N MET A 358 5.18 -8.05 -0.67
CA MET A 358 6.18 -7.39 -1.50
C MET A 358 7.32 -6.88 -0.63
N VAL A 359 8.55 -7.02 -1.12
CA VAL A 359 9.77 -6.57 -0.45
C VAL A 359 10.29 -5.34 -1.17
N ALA A 360 10.44 -4.22 -0.46
CA ALA A 360 10.84 -2.95 -1.06
C ALA A 360 12.18 -3.00 -1.80
N GLY A 361 13.14 -3.80 -1.32
CA GLY A 361 14.43 -3.96 -1.96
C GLY A 361 14.37 -4.56 -3.37
N CYS A 362 13.34 -5.37 -3.66
CA CYS A 362 13.10 -5.93 -4.99
C CYS A 362 12.73 -4.86 -6.03
N TYR A 363 12.52 -3.60 -5.61
CA TYR A 363 12.13 -2.47 -6.44
C TYR A 363 13.15 -1.33 -6.37
N GLY A 364 14.43 -1.66 -6.16
CA GLY A 364 15.55 -0.74 -6.31
C GLY A 364 15.86 0.09 -5.06
N LEU A 365 15.58 -0.44 -3.87
CA LEU A 365 15.89 0.23 -2.61
C LEU A 365 16.91 -0.54 -1.75
N PRO A 366 17.83 0.15 -1.07
CA PRO A 366 18.78 -0.46 -0.13
C PRO A 366 18.12 -0.81 1.23
N GLN A 367 16.97 -1.49 1.19
CA GLN A 367 16.23 -1.96 2.36
C GLN A 367 15.51 -3.30 2.12
N PHE A 368 15.41 -4.12 3.17
CA PHE A 368 14.60 -5.34 3.18
C PHE A 368 13.26 -5.11 3.89
N ARG A 369 12.41 -4.23 3.36
CA ARG A 369 11.12 -3.91 3.97
C ARG A 369 10.00 -4.70 3.31
N MET A 370 9.59 -5.78 3.98
CA MET A 370 8.44 -6.60 3.55
C MET A 370 7.12 -6.04 4.07
N ARG A 371 6.12 -5.93 3.20
CA ARG A 371 4.75 -5.48 3.50
C ARG A 371 3.71 -6.35 2.82
N MET A 372 2.53 -6.42 3.43
CA MET A 372 1.36 -7.07 2.87
C MET A 372 0.53 -6.05 2.13
N PHE A 373 0.09 -6.41 0.93
CA PHE A 373 -0.81 -5.63 0.11
C PHE A 373 -2.04 -6.49 -0.22
N LEU A 374 -3.23 -5.94 -0.04
CA LEU A 374 -4.50 -6.57 -0.38
C LEU A 374 -5.19 -5.74 -1.45
N TRP A 375 -5.39 -6.34 -2.62
CA TRP A 375 -6.20 -5.80 -3.70
C TRP A 375 -7.66 -6.18 -3.51
N GLY A 376 -8.54 -5.23 -3.79
CA GLY A 376 -9.96 -5.44 -4.05
C GLY A 376 -10.35 -4.80 -5.38
N ALA A 377 -11.20 -5.46 -6.16
CA ALA A 377 -11.82 -4.87 -7.34
C ALA A 377 -13.32 -5.21 -7.45
N LEU A 378 -14.13 -4.19 -7.77
CA LEU A 378 -15.24 -4.31 -8.73
C LEU A 378 -15.43 -5.66 -9.45
N PRO A 379 -16.52 -6.42 -9.36
CA PRO A 379 -16.83 -7.44 -10.37
C PRO A 379 -16.94 -6.87 -11.80
N THR A 380 -17.17 -5.56 -11.93
CA THR A 380 -17.18 -4.84 -13.21
C THR A 380 -15.78 -4.46 -13.71
N MET A 381 -14.75 -4.70 -12.90
CA MET A 381 -13.36 -4.31 -13.11
C MET A 381 -12.48 -5.55 -13.28
N VAL A 382 -11.24 -5.34 -13.72
CA VAL A 382 -10.24 -6.42 -13.79
C VAL A 382 -9.41 -6.38 -12.50
N LEU A 383 -9.19 -7.51 -11.84
CA LEU A 383 -8.40 -7.56 -10.61
C LEU A 383 -6.89 -7.28 -10.90
N PRO A 384 -6.24 -6.27 -10.28
CA PRO A 384 -4.84 -5.97 -10.55
C PRO A 384 -3.90 -7.12 -10.17
N LYS A 385 -2.82 -7.29 -10.94
CA LYS A 385 -1.74 -8.28 -10.70
C LYS A 385 -0.68 -7.70 -9.77
N TYR A 386 0.16 -8.54 -9.17
CA TYR A 386 1.35 -8.05 -8.45
C TYR A 386 2.53 -7.92 -9.42
N PRO A 387 3.29 -6.81 -9.39
CA PRO A 387 4.49 -6.69 -10.20
C PRO A 387 5.57 -7.66 -9.70
N LEU A 388 6.36 -8.22 -10.61
CA LEU A 388 7.51 -9.05 -10.27
C LEU A 388 8.67 -8.18 -9.74
N PRO A 389 9.55 -8.76 -8.90
CA PRO A 389 10.83 -8.17 -8.56
C PRO A 389 11.59 -7.70 -9.80
N THR A 390 12.19 -6.51 -9.70
CA THR A 390 13.06 -5.93 -10.75
C THR A 390 14.54 -5.97 -10.37
N HIS A 391 14.84 -6.20 -9.10
CA HIS A 391 16.19 -6.24 -8.56
C HIS A 391 16.38 -7.52 -7.76
N ASP A 392 17.53 -8.17 -7.97
CA ASP A 392 17.96 -9.26 -7.11
C ASP A 392 18.35 -8.70 -5.75
N VAL A 393 17.59 -9.09 -4.72
CA VAL A 393 17.87 -8.67 -3.35
C VAL A 393 18.96 -9.56 -2.77
N VAL A 394 20.19 -9.29 -3.19
CA VAL A 394 21.40 -9.64 -2.44
C VAL A 394 21.65 -8.47 -1.49
N VAL A 395 22.05 -8.74 -0.24
CA VAL A 395 22.25 -7.73 0.81
C VAL A 395 23.42 -6.81 0.48
N HIS A 396 23.32 -5.94 -0.52
CA HIS A 396 24.34 -4.99 -0.95
C HIS A 396 23.69 -3.66 -1.35
N GLY A 397 23.92 -2.62 -0.56
CA GLY A 397 23.53 -1.26 -0.92
C GLY A 397 23.59 -0.31 0.28
N GLY A 398 24.61 0.54 0.32
CA GLY A 398 24.78 1.56 1.35
C GLY A 398 24.04 2.86 1.05
N ALA A 399 24.09 3.77 2.04
CA ALA A 399 23.73 5.17 1.83
C ALA A 399 24.67 5.81 0.78
N PRO A 400 24.23 6.79 -0.01
CA PRO A 400 25.13 7.48 -0.94
C PRO A 400 26.20 8.33 -0.20
N SER A 401 27.42 8.37 -0.76
CA SER A 401 28.65 9.05 -0.30
C SER A 401 28.62 10.59 -0.27
N ALA A 402 27.48 11.20 -0.59
CA ALA A 402 27.39 12.62 -0.85
C ALA A 402 26.58 13.30 0.24
N PHE A 403 27.06 14.46 0.72
CA PHE A 403 26.47 15.40 1.70
C PHE A 403 26.99 15.23 3.14
N SER A 404 28.06 15.99 3.46
CA SER A 404 28.58 16.16 4.81
C SER A 404 27.78 17.21 5.56
N VAL A 405 27.19 16.84 6.70
CA VAL A 405 26.52 17.76 7.63
C VAL A 405 26.88 17.42 9.07
N SER A 406 26.86 18.43 9.93
CA SER A 406 27.10 18.24 11.37
C SER A 406 25.88 17.65 12.08
N ASN A 407 26.08 17.18 13.32
CA ASN A 407 25.00 16.67 14.19
C ASN A 407 23.93 17.73 14.53
N ASP A 408 24.25 19.02 14.39
CA ASP A 408 23.39 20.14 14.74
C ASP A 408 22.85 20.92 13.53
N GLU A 409 22.94 20.36 12.31
CA GLU A 409 22.42 20.98 11.09
C GLU A 409 20.93 21.37 11.20
N THR A 410 20.61 22.60 10.81
CA THR A 410 19.28 23.20 10.95
C THR A 410 18.66 23.67 9.63
N ALA A 411 19.43 23.76 8.54
CA ALA A 411 18.94 24.22 7.25
C ALA A 411 17.95 23.23 6.63
N ASP A 412 16.75 23.71 6.31
CA ASP A 412 15.71 22.92 5.63
C ASP A 412 15.97 22.78 4.13
N GLU A 413 16.69 23.73 3.54
CA GLU A 413 17.04 23.76 2.13
C GLU A 413 18.50 24.15 1.96
N THR A 414 19.22 23.40 1.14
CA THR A 414 20.62 23.67 0.80
C THR A 414 20.87 23.32 -0.67
N MET A 415 21.98 23.81 -1.23
CA MET A 415 22.42 23.40 -2.56
C MET A 415 23.12 22.04 -2.48
N TYR A 416 22.94 21.20 -3.50
CA TYR A 416 23.76 20.00 -3.65
C TYR A 416 25.23 20.39 -3.79
N SER A 417 26.08 19.92 -2.89
CA SER A 417 27.53 20.14 -2.96
C SER A 417 28.22 19.33 -4.06
N VAL A 418 27.61 18.21 -4.48
CA VAL A 418 28.15 17.30 -5.49
C VAL A 418 27.09 16.81 -6.48
N LYS A 419 27.53 16.46 -7.68
CA LYS A 419 26.69 15.84 -8.71
C LYS A 419 26.25 14.44 -8.27
N ALA A 420 25.23 13.89 -8.93
CA ALA A 420 24.80 12.52 -8.68
C ALA A 420 25.84 11.52 -9.23
N GLU A 421 26.29 10.60 -8.39
CA GLU A 421 27.37 9.64 -8.68
C GLU A 421 26.84 8.27 -9.12
N THR A 422 25.64 7.88 -8.65
CA THR A 422 25.03 6.58 -8.96
C THR A 422 23.76 6.73 -9.78
N GLU A 423 23.31 5.64 -10.41
CA GLU A 423 22.02 5.61 -11.11
C GLU A 423 20.85 5.93 -10.18
N PHE A 424 20.83 5.35 -8.98
CA PHE A 424 19.81 5.66 -7.97
C PHE A 424 19.82 7.15 -7.59
N GLN A 425 21.00 7.75 -7.42
CA GLN A 425 21.09 9.19 -7.13
C GLN A 425 20.59 10.05 -8.31
N ARG A 426 20.83 9.62 -9.56
CA ARG A 426 20.29 10.31 -10.74
C ARG A 426 18.77 10.19 -10.81
N TYR A 427 18.22 9.02 -10.51
CA TYR A 427 16.78 8.77 -10.43
C TYR A 427 16.12 9.60 -9.33
N ILE A 428 16.62 9.56 -8.09
CA ILE A 428 15.96 10.21 -6.96
C ILE A 428 16.01 11.74 -7.04
N ARG A 429 16.97 12.30 -7.78
CA ARG A 429 17.12 13.75 -8.04
C ARG A 429 16.38 14.24 -9.28
N LEU A 430 15.61 13.38 -9.96
CA LEU A 430 14.79 13.82 -11.10
C LEU A 430 13.80 14.90 -10.66
N SER A 431 13.50 15.81 -11.58
CA SER A 431 12.43 16.79 -11.44
C SER A 431 11.05 16.12 -11.34
N ARG A 432 10.05 16.88 -10.89
CA ARG A 432 8.64 16.44 -10.91
C ARG A 432 8.22 16.02 -12.33
N LYS A 433 8.55 16.85 -13.32
CA LYS A 433 8.24 16.57 -14.72
C LYS A 433 8.89 15.29 -15.23
N GLU A 434 10.16 15.05 -14.92
CA GLU A 434 10.87 13.81 -15.28
C GLU A 434 10.28 12.57 -14.56
N MET A 435 9.80 12.72 -13.33
CA MET A 435 9.07 11.68 -12.61
C MET A 435 7.63 11.46 -13.12
N LEU A 436 7.14 12.31 -14.04
CA LEU A 436 5.75 12.39 -14.48
C LEU A 436 4.78 12.70 -13.31
N ASP A 437 5.25 13.51 -12.37
CA ASP A 437 4.48 14.07 -11.26
C ASP A 437 3.80 15.36 -11.71
N TYR A 438 2.47 15.29 -11.88
CA TYR A 438 1.63 16.40 -12.33
C TYR A 438 0.93 17.15 -11.19
N SER A 439 1.35 16.99 -9.94
CA SER A 439 0.69 17.62 -8.80
C SER A 439 0.66 19.15 -8.83
N PHE A 440 1.52 19.77 -9.65
CA PHE A 440 1.58 21.22 -9.90
C PHE A 440 1.13 21.60 -11.33
N GLY A 441 0.53 20.66 -12.07
CA GLY A 441 0.26 20.83 -13.51
C GLY A 441 1.55 20.97 -14.31
N ASP A 442 1.56 21.83 -15.31
CA ASP A 442 2.74 22.12 -16.14
C ASP A 442 3.75 23.07 -15.48
N ASN A 443 3.42 23.61 -14.31
CA ASN A 443 4.28 24.55 -13.61
C ASN A 443 5.47 23.85 -12.96
N LYS A 444 6.60 24.56 -12.92
CA LYS A 444 7.75 24.13 -12.15
C LYS A 444 7.39 24.05 -10.66
N GLY A 445 7.65 22.91 -10.04
CA GLY A 445 7.41 22.73 -8.61
C GLY A 445 8.35 23.60 -7.76
N PRO A 446 7.97 23.92 -6.52
CA PRO A 446 8.83 24.68 -5.63
C PRO A 446 10.09 23.89 -5.24
N SER A 447 11.19 24.60 -4.99
CA SER A 447 12.46 24.06 -4.48
C SER A 447 13.13 22.98 -5.35
N GLU A 448 12.82 22.96 -6.65
CA GLU A 448 13.38 21.98 -7.58
C GLU A 448 14.89 22.20 -7.78
N GLY A 449 15.68 21.14 -7.61
CA GLY A 449 17.14 21.20 -7.65
C GLY A 449 17.79 21.54 -6.30
N MET A 450 17.00 21.72 -5.24
CA MET A 450 17.50 21.89 -3.87
C MET A 450 17.63 20.54 -3.14
N LEU A 451 18.53 20.48 -2.17
CA LEU A 451 18.62 19.41 -1.18
C LEU A 451 17.76 19.80 0.03
N LEU A 452 16.65 19.10 0.17
CA LEU A 452 15.66 19.33 1.22
C LEU A 452 15.91 18.42 2.42
N ASP A 453 15.60 18.88 3.64
CA ASP A 453 15.50 18.05 4.85
C ASP A 453 16.76 17.22 5.19
N HIS A 454 17.94 17.67 4.76
CA HIS A 454 19.19 16.96 5.03
C HIS A 454 19.72 17.27 6.44
N ARG A 455 18.89 16.93 7.43
CA ARG A 455 19.07 17.25 8.85
C ARG A 455 19.07 15.98 9.70
N PRO A 456 20.06 15.73 10.56
CA PRO A 456 20.03 14.62 11.51
C PRO A 456 19.17 14.92 12.74
N LEU A 457 18.86 13.89 13.53
CA LEU A 457 18.40 14.11 14.90
C LEU A 457 19.55 14.70 15.70
N LYS A 458 19.37 15.91 16.25
CA LYS A 458 20.35 16.52 17.14
C LYS A 458 20.49 15.69 18.42
N LEU A 459 21.58 14.93 18.50
CA LEU A 459 21.90 14.16 19.69
C LEU A 459 22.20 15.11 20.87
N ASN A 460 21.80 14.70 22.07
CA ASN A 460 22.23 15.38 23.28
C ASN A 460 23.76 15.26 23.46
N LYS A 461 24.33 16.09 24.34
CA LYS A 461 25.80 16.14 24.55
C LYS A 461 26.39 14.76 24.84
N ASP A 462 25.75 13.99 25.71
CA ASP A 462 26.22 12.66 26.13
C ASP A 462 26.23 11.65 24.97
N ASP A 463 25.13 11.59 24.21
CA ASP A 463 25.02 10.68 23.07
C ASP A 463 25.95 11.08 21.93
N TYR A 464 26.13 12.38 21.70
CA TYR A 464 27.09 12.87 20.72
C TYR A 464 28.54 12.54 21.12
N GLU A 465 28.90 12.69 22.40
CA GLU A 465 30.20 12.25 22.93
C GLU A 465 30.45 10.76 22.72
N ARG A 466 29.43 9.91 22.91
CA ARG A 466 29.52 8.47 22.62
C ARG A 466 29.73 8.21 21.14
N VAL A 467 28.93 8.83 20.27
CA VAL A 467 29.00 8.63 18.82
C VAL A 467 30.38 9.03 18.26
N LYS A 468 30.99 10.10 18.77
CA LYS A 468 32.36 10.50 18.41
C LYS A 468 33.42 9.43 18.74
N GLN A 469 33.16 8.58 19.72
CA GLN A 469 34.07 7.49 20.13
C GLN A 469 33.82 6.18 19.39
N ILE A 470 32.74 6.07 18.60
CA ILE A 470 32.48 4.89 17.77
C ILE A 470 33.40 4.93 16.53
N PRO A 471 34.25 3.92 16.31
CA PRO A 471 35.16 3.88 15.16
C PRO A 471 34.45 4.01 13.80
N HIS A 472 35.12 4.61 12.82
CA HIS A 472 34.63 4.71 11.43
C HIS A 472 35.03 3.48 10.63
N GLN A 473 34.44 2.33 10.97
CA GLN A 473 34.68 1.06 10.29
C GLN A 473 33.42 0.21 10.27
N LYS A 474 33.36 -0.75 9.34
CA LYS A 474 32.27 -1.70 9.22
C LYS A 474 32.06 -2.48 10.53
N GLY A 475 30.80 -2.61 10.94
CA GLY A 475 30.41 -3.33 12.16
C GLY A 475 30.69 -2.60 13.48
N ALA A 476 31.21 -1.37 13.46
CA ALA A 476 31.46 -0.59 14.66
C ALA A 476 30.15 -0.32 15.45
N ASN A 477 30.19 -0.52 16.75
CA ASN A 477 29.05 -0.35 17.65
C ASN A 477 29.49 -0.05 19.10
N PHE A 478 28.55 0.00 20.05
CA PHE A 478 28.85 0.31 21.46
C PHE A 478 29.92 -0.61 22.10
N ARG A 479 30.11 -1.84 21.60
CA ARG A 479 31.15 -2.77 22.09
C ARG A 479 32.57 -2.27 21.80
N ASN A 480 32.73 -1.30 20.92
CA ASN A 480 34.00 -0.65 20.64
C ASN A 480 34.32 0.51 21.61
N LEU A 481 33.39 0.87 22.49
CA LEU A 481 33.65 1.88 23.51
C LEU A 481 34.64 1.35 24.55
N THR A 482 35.48 2.25 25.05
CA THR A 482 36.49 1.95 26.07
C THR A 482 35.86 1.27 27.29
N GLY A 483 36.50 0.19 27.76
CA GLY A 483 36.05 -0.55 28.94
C GLY A 483 35.02 -1.65 28.66
N VAL A 484 34.60 -1.89 27.42
CA VAL A 484 33.75 -3.04 27.07
C VAL A 484 34.60 -4.23 26.62
N LYS A 485 34.29 -5.43 27.13
CA LYS A 485 34.82 -6.73 26.69
C LYS A 485 33.67 -7.64 26.24
N VAL A 486 33.98 -8.62 25.41
CA VAL A 486 33.01 -9.64 24.94
C VAL A 486 33.49 -11.02 25.39
N GLY A 487 32.63 -11.75 26.09
CA GLY A 487 32.91 -13.09 26.57
C GLY A 487 32.86 -14.15 25.45
N GLN A 488 33.29 -15.38 25.76
CA GLN A 488 33.21 -16.51 24.81
C GLN A 488 31.77 -16.85 24.40
N ASP A 489 30.79 -16.49 25.21
CA ASP A 489 29.35 -16.65 24.97
C ASP A 489 28.73 -15.50 24.14
N ASN A 490 29.57 -14.61 23.61
CA ASN A 490 29.21 -13.41 22.86
C ASN A 490 28.42 -12.35 23.67
N VAL A 491 28.53 -12.37 25.00
CA VAL A 491 27.90 -11.37 25.88
C VAL A 491 28.87 -10.22 26.15
N ALA A 492 28.40 -8.98 25.97
CA ALA A 492 29.16 -7.78 26.28
C ALA A 492 29.10 -7.46 27.78
N TYR A 493 30.23 -7.17 28.40
CA TYR A 493 30.35 -6.80 29.82
C TYR A 493 31.41 -5.71 30.02
N MET A 494 31.35 -5.00 31.16
CA MET A 494 32.37 -4.03 31.54
C MET A 494 33.62 -4.74 32.05
N ASP A 495 34.79 -4.34 31.56
CA ASP A 495 36.08 -4.86 32.01
C ASP A 495 36.29 -4.56 33.51
N PRO A 496 36.38 -5.59 34.38
CA PRO A 496 36.54 -5.38 35.82
C PRO A 496 37.90 -4.79 36.20
N THR A 497 38.89 -4.82 35.28
CA THR A 497 40.24 -4.31 35.52
C THR A 497 40.38 -2.82 35.23
N VAL A 498 39.38 -2.19 34.60
CA VAL A 498 39.41 -0.79 34.21
C VAL A 498 38.32 -0.03 34.96
N LYS A 499 38.66 1.11 35.54
CA LYS A 499 37.65 2.00 36.14
C LYS A 499 36.63 2.40 35.06
N PRO A 500 35.32 2.24 35.28
CA PRO A 500 34.31 2.58 34.29
C PRO A 500 34.50 4.02 33.78
N PRO A 501 34.72 4.21 32.46
CA PRO A 501 34.90 5.54 31.91
C PRO A 501 33.60 6.33 32.02
N CYS A 502 33.73 7.59 32.44
CA CYS A 502 32.62 8.54 32.50
C CYS A 502 32.76 9.60 31.41
N LEU A 503 31.62 10.12 30.98
CA LEU A 503 31.51 11.30 30.13
C LEU A 503 31.83 12.58 30.91
N GLU A 504 31.97 13.70 30.21
CA GLU A 504 32.16 15.01 30.85
C GLU A 504 31.01 15.37 31.81
N SER A 505 29.81 14.87 31.54
CA SER A 505 28.62 15.05 32.40
C SER A 505 28.62 14.20 33.68
N GLY A 506 29.63 13.35 33.89
CA GLY A 506 29.70 12.39 34.99
C GLY A 506 28.87 11.12 34.79
N LYS A 507 28.08 11.02 33.72
CA LYS A 507 27.34 9.80 33.35
C LYS A 507 28.29 8.73 32.78
N PRO A 508 27.93 7.44 32.82
CA PRO A 508 28.76 6.39 32.24
C PRO A 508 28.88 6.55 30.72
N LEU A 509 30.10 6.33 30.19
CA LEU A 509 30.38 6.29 28.75
C LEU A 509 29.52 5.21 28.08
N VAL A 510 29.54 4.00 28.65
CA VAL A 510 28.76 2.85 28.18
C VAL A 510 27.41 2.82 28.89
N PRO A 511 26.28 3.01 28.19
CA PRO A 511 24.97 2.92 28.84
C PRO A 511 24.67 1.50 29.31
N TYR A 512 24.24 1.33 30.56
CA TYR A 512 23.93 0.00 31.12
C TYR A 512 22.87 -0.77 30.33
N TYR A 513 21.90 -0.07 29.73
CA TYR A 513 20.89 -0.72 28.89
C TYR A 513 21.50 -1.39 27.65
N ALA A 514 22.63 -0.88 27.13
CA ALA A 514 23.27 -1.45 25.94
C ALA A 514 23.88 -2.82 26.25
N LEU A 515 24.41 -2.98 27.47
CA LEU A 515 24.98 -4.24 27.98
C LEU A 515 23.91 -5.29 28.28
N SER A 516 22.68 -4.90 28.62
CA SER A 516 21.58 -5.85 28.88
C SER A 516 20.68 -6.11 27.66
N PHE A 517 20.76 -5.27 26.63
CA PHE A 517 19.91 -5.37 25.44
C PHE A 517 20.13 -6.70 24.71
N MET A 518 19.04 -7.44 24.47
CA MET A 518 19.06 -8.82 23.93
C MET A 518 20.01 -9.74 24.71
N HIS A 519 19.92 -9.72 26.04
CA HIS A 519 20.77 -10.50 26.94
C HIS A 519 22.28 -10.22 26.72
N GLY A 520 22.62 -8.98 26.34
CA GLY A 520 23.98 -8.53 26.08
C GLY A 520 24.62 -9.02 24.78
N LYS A 521 23.88 -9.75 23.95
CA LYS A 521 24.36 -10.33 22.68
C LYS A 521 24.17 -9.42 21.46
N SER A 522 23.53 -8.26 21.64
CA SER A 522 23.22 -7.35 20.53
C SER A 522 24.47 -6.62 20.01
N LEU A 523 24.47 -6.34 18.71
CA LEU A 523 25.41 -5.43 18.03
C LEU A 523 24.75 -4.09 17.65
N LYS A 524 23.45 -3.90 17.96
CA LYS A 524 22.67 -2.75 17.48
C LYS A 524 22.96 -1.42 18.18
N PRO A 525 23.10 -1.33 19.51
CA PRO A 525 23.26 -0.04 20.18
C PRO A 525 24.48 0.73 19.66
N PHE A 526 24.28 2.01 19.33
CA PHE A 526 25.28 2.89 18.72
C PHE A 526 25.97 2.27 17.50
N GLY A 527 25.26 1.44 16.74
CA GLY A 527 25.78 0.77 15.56
C GLY A 527 25.94 1.74 14.37
N ARG A 528 27.07 1.64 13.70
CA ARG A 528 27.39 2.38 12.48
C ARG A 528 27.09 1.53 11.25
N LEU A 529 26.38 2.13 10.29
CA LEU A 529 26.15 1.53 8.98
C LEU A 529 27.43 1.58 8.14
N TRP A 530 27.53 0.70 7.16
CA TRP A 530 28.59 0.73 6.15
C TRP A 530 28.06 0.77 4.72
N TRP A 531 28.93 1.14 3.78
CA TRP A 531 28.58 1.40 2.38
C TRP A 531 28.12 0.15 1.60
N ASP A 532 28.43 -1.04 2.10
CA ASP A 532 28.03 -2.32 1.53
C ASP A 532 26.90 -3.01 2.34
N GLU A 533 26.30 -2.30 3.29
CA GLU A 533 25.21 -2.78 4.15
C GLU A 533 23.88 -2.10 3.80
N THR A 534 22.79 -2.85 3.88
CA THR A 534 21.43 -2.31 3.73
C THR A 534 20.81 -1.94 5.08
N VAL A 535 19.79 -1.09 5.09
CA VAL A 535 18.96 -0.84 6.28
C VAL A 535 17.72 -1.75 6.22
N PRO A 536 17.59 -2.81 7.04
CA PRO A 536 16.49 -3.76 6.89
C PRO A 536 15.12 -3.11 6.98
N THR A 537 14.94 -2.14 7.89
CA THR A 537 13.71 -1.35 7.98
C THR A 537 14.05 0.03 8.49
N VAL A 538 13.67 1.06 7.73
CA VAL A 538 13.69 2.45 8.20
C VAL A 538 12.61 2.60 9.27
N PHE A 539 13.02 2.99 10.48
CA PHE A 539 12.14 3.19 11.61
C PHE A 539 11.66 4.65 11.72
N THR A 540 10.63 4.87 12.54
CA THR A 540 10.05 6.19 12.84
C THR A 540 10.89 7.04 13.81
N ARG A 541 11.95 6.44 14.36
CA ARG A 541 12.81 7.02 15.40
C ARG A 541 14.26 6.98 14.94
N ALA A 542 15.01 8.01 15.28
CA ALA A 542 16.41 8.15 14.87
C ALA A 542 17.41 8.05 16.02
N GLU A 543 16.96 7.76 17.25
CA GLU A 543 17.87 7.59 18.39
C GLU A 543 18.78 6.36 18.20
N PRO A 544 20.10 6.45 18.47
CA PRO A 544 21.06 5.37 18.21
C PRO A 544 21.01 4.25 19.26
N HIS A 545 20.08 4.30 20.21
CA HIS A 545 20.12 3.48 21.43
C HIS A 545 19.90 1.98 21.18
N ASN A 546 19.14 1.60 20.15
CA ASN A 546 18.79 0.20 19.89
C ASN A 546 18.76 -0.18 18.40
N GLN A 547 19.48 0.58 17.57
CA GLN A 547 19.50 0.43 16.12
C GLN A 547 20.84 0.86 15.51
N ILE A 548 21.14 0.29 14.34
CA ILE A 548 22.29 0.65 13.52
C ILE A 548 21.85 1.79 12.60
N ILE A 549 22.26 3.01 12.92
CA ILE A 549 21.80 4.24 12.25
C ILE A 549 22.87 5.33 12.19
N LEU A 550 24.07 5.10 12.74
CA LEU A 550 25.13 6.09 12.60
C LEU A 550 25.60 6.13 11.15
N HIS A 551 25.86 7.33 10.65
CA HIS A 551 26.36 7.55 9.30
C HIS A 551 27.73 6.85 9.12
N PRO A 552 28.06 6.26 7.96
CA PRO A 552 29.31 5.50 7.80
C PRO A 552 30.59 6.28 8.13
N ASP A 553 30.64 7.56 7.80
CA ASP A 553 31.86 8.38 7.95
C ASP A 553 31.69 9.64 8.82
N GLN A 554 30.47 9.94 9.28
CA GLN A 554 30.19 11.19 10.00
C GLN A 554 29.75 10.85 11.43
N ALA A 555 30.15 11.66 12.40
CA ALA A 555 29.78 11.48 13.81
C ALA A 555 28.33 11.95 14.08
N ARG A 556 27.36 11.40 13.37
CA ARG A 556 25.92 11.71 13.49
C ARG A 556 25.09 10.48 13.15
N VAL A 557 23.79 10.55 13.45
CA VAL A 557 22.81 9.61 12.88
C VAL A 557 22.54 9.96 11.41
N LEU A 558 21.97 9.03 10.66
CA LEU A 558 21.42 9.32 9.34
C LEU A 558 20.42 10.47 9.42
N THR A 559 20.42 11.35 8.42
CA THR A 559 19.49 12.47 8.27
C THR A 559 18.10 12.01 7.85
N VAL A 560 17.13 12.92 7.99
CA VAL A 560 15.77 12.73 7.49
C VAL A 560 15.79 12.45 5.98
N ARG A 561 16.51 13.24 5.18
CA ARG A 561 16.64 13.03 3.72
C ARG A 561 17.30 11.71 3.35
N GLU A 562 18.33 11.28 4.06
CA GLU A 562 18.96 9.96 3.84
C GLU A 562 17.93 8.84 4.07
N ASN A 563 17.14 8.91 5.15
CA ASN A 563 16.07 7.96 5.41
C ASN A 563 14.94 8.03 4.36
N ALA A 564 14.60 9.23 3.87
CA ALA A 564 13.62 9.41 2.81
C ALA A 564 14.07 8.75 1.50
N ARG A 565 15.35 8.87 1.15
CA ARG A 565 15.95 8.15 0.02
C ARG A 565 15.94 6.64 0.23
N LEU A 566 16.20 6.14 1.44
CA LEU A 566 16.04 4.70 1.74
C LEU A 566 14.60 4.21 1.51
N GLN A 567 13.59 5.08 1.64
CA GLN A 567 12.18 4.82 1.28
C GLN A 567 11.83 5.15 -0.18
N GLY A 568 12.78 5.62 -0.99
CA GLY A 568 12.60 5.92 -2.40
C GLY A 568 11.82 7.20 -2.68
N PHE A 569 11.70 8.11 -1.71
CA PHE A 569 11.08 9.42 -1.96
C PHE A 569 11.95 10.27 -2.89
N PRO A 570 11.38 10.83 -3.97
CA PRO A 570 12.07 11.82 -4.78
C PRO A 570 12.61 12.97 -3.92
N ASP A 571 13.78 13.49 -4.26
CA ASP A 571 14.45 14.51 -3.46
C ASP A 571 13.68 15.84 -3.41
N TYR A 572 12.84 16.12 -4.41
CA TYR A 572 11.94 17.28 -4.41
C TYR A 572 10.79 17.17 -3.39
N TYR A 573 10.56 15.98 -2.83
CA TYR A 573 9.41 15.71 -1.97
C TYR A 573 9.69 16.24 -0.56
N ARG A 574 9.00 17.29 -0.14
CA ARG A 574 9.31 18.09 1.06
C ARG A 574 8.60 17.60 2.31
N MET A 575 9.24 17.76 3.47
CA MET A 575 8.66 17.49 4.79
C MET A 575 8.48 18.78 5.62
N TYR A 576 7.45 18.77 6.45
CA TYR A 576 7.14 19.80 7.44
C TYR A 576 7.06 19.20 8.85
N GLY A 577 7.11 20.10 9.83
CA GLY A 577 7.09 19.78 11.26
C GLY A 577 8.46 19.55 11.90
N PRO A 578 8.50 19.29 13.21
CA PRO A 578 9.72 19.01 13.97
C PRO A 578 10.49 17.81 13.42
N ILE A 579 11.82 17.77 13.63
CA ILE A 579 12.68 16.71 13.11
C ILE A 579 12.21 15.29 13.47
N LYS A 580 11.73 15.07 14.71
CA LYS A 580 11.17 13.77 15.10
C LYS A 580 9.94 13.39 14.30
N GLU A 581 9.05 14.34 14.03
CA GLU A 581 7.85 14.15 13.21
C GLU A 581 8.23 13.83 11.75
N ARG A 582 9.27 14.46 11.20
CA ARG A 582 9.77 14.14 9.85
C ARG A 582 10.30 12.70 9.76
N TYR A 583 11.05 12.21 10.76
CA TYR A 583 11.43 10.78 10.82
C TYR A 583 10.21 9.85 10.91
N MET A 584 9.18 10.22 11.68
CA MET A 584 7.96 9.42 11.78
C MET A 584 7.23 9.34 10.43
N GLN A 585 7.12 10.45 9.70
CA GLN A 585 6.52 10.50 8.36
C GLN A 585 7.26 9.55 7.40
N VAL A 586 8.59 9.60 7.37
CA VAL A 586 9.41 8.70 6.54
C VAL A 586 9.25 7.24 6.97
N GLY A 587 9.37 6.94 8.26
CA GLY A 587 9.34 5.56 8.77
C GLY A 587 7.98 4.86 8.59
N ASN A 588 6.88 5.62 8.65
CA ASN A 588 5.51 5.11 8.48
C ASN A 588 5.14 4.90 7.01
N ALA A 589 5.79 5.60 6.07
CA ALA A 589 5.42 5.54 4.67
C ALA A 589 5.59 4.15 4.04
N VAL A 590 4.79 3.91 3.00
CA VAL A 590 5.04 2.87 2.01
C VAL A 590 6.17 3.34 1.11
N ALA A 591 7.07 2.43 0.75
CA ALA A 591 8.17 2.72 -0.16
C ALA A 591 7.62 3.15 -1.53
N VAL A 592 8.00 4.33 -2.02
CA VAL A 592 7.44 4.92 -3.24
C VAL A 592 7.62 4.02 -4.47
N PRO A 593 8.77 3.37 -4.71
CA PRO A 593 8.94 2.43 -5.83
C PRO A 593 8.00 1.22 -5.80
N VAL A 594 7.65 0.72 -4.61
CA VAL A 594 6.67 -0.38 -4.48
C VAL A 594 5.29 0.11 -4.88
N ALA A 595 4.87 1.27 -4.35
CA ALA A 595 3.60 1.88 -4.71
C ALA A 595 3.55 2.28 -6.20
N ARG A 596 4.67 2.69 -6.79
CA ARG A 596 4.83 2.95 -8.22
C ARG A 596 4.64 1.70 -9.07
N ALA A 597 5.23 0.59 -8.67
CA ALA A 597 5.04 -0.69 -9.35
C ALA A 597 3.57 -1.15 -9.28
N LEU A 598 2.93 -0.98 -8.11
CA LEU A 598 1.50 -1.25 -7.92
C LEU A 598 0.60 -0.31 -8.75
N GLY A 599 0.96 0.97 -8.87
CA GLY A 599 0.25 1.95 -9.68
C GLY A 599 0.23 1.59 -11.16
N TYR A 600 1.33 1.07 -11.68
CA TYR A 600 1.40 0.55 -13.04
C TYR A 600 0.46 -0.65 -13.24
N ALA A 601 0.47 -1.61 -12.32
CA ALA A 601 -0.41 -2.77 -12.38
C ALA A 601 -1.89 -2.38 -12.26
N LEU A 602 -2.21 -1.40 -11.41
CA LEU A 602 -3.55 -0.81 -11.29
C LEU A 602 -4.00 -0.20 -12.62
N ALA A 603 -3.16 0.61 -13.27
CA ALA A 603 -3.50 1.25 -14.53
C ALA A 603 -3.72 0.24 -15.67
N GLN A 604 -2.89 -0.81 -15.74
CA GLN A 604 -3.08 -1.89 -16.70
C GLN A 604 -4.43 -2.58 -16.53
N ALA A 605 -4.84 -2.83 -15.28
CA ALA A 605 -6.14 -3.42 -14.96
C ALA A 605 -7.30 -2.43 -15.24
N PHE A 606 -7.14 -1.16 -14.88
CA PHE A 606 -8.13 -0.10 -15.11
C PHE A 606 -8.45 0.07 -16.58
N GLN A 607 -7.43 0.02 -17.44
CA GLN A 607 -7.55 0.13 -18.89
C GLN A 607 -7.89 -1.20 -19.58
N ARG A 608 -8.08 -2.29 -18.82
CA ARG A 608 -8.34 -3.65 -19.33
C ARG A 608 -7.26 -4.17 -20.30
N LYS A 609 -6.03 -3.69 -20.14
CA LYS A 609 -4.85 -4.05 -20.96
C LYS A 609 -4.07 -5.23 -20.40
N THR A 610 -4.47 -5.78 -19.25
CA THR A 610 -3.89 -7.01 -18.74
C THR A 610 -4.25 -8.17 -19.67
N GLU A 611 -3.26 -8.70 -20.38
CA GLU A 611 -3.42 -9.89 -21.23
C GLU A 611 -4.02 -11.06 -20.43
N GLY A 612 -4.99 -11.73 -21.07
CA GLY A 612 -5.66 -12.90 -20.56
C GLY A 612 -4.71 -14.09 -20.51
N ASN A 613 -4.43 -14.55 -19.28
CA ASN A 613 -4.06 -15.92 -18.91
C ASN A 613 -3.73 -15.92 -17.41
N ASN A 614 -3.85 -17.09 -16.77
CA ASN A 614 -3.70 -17.45 -15.34
C ASN A 614 -2.48 -16.90 -14.55
N ASN A 615 -1.73 -15.96 -15.11
CA ASN A 615 -0.59 -15.35 -14.46
C ASN A 615 -1.05 -14.27 -13.47
N LEU A 616 -0.83 -14.52 -12.18
CA LEU A 616 -1.15 -13.63 -11.05
C LEU A 616 -0.18 -12.45 -10.91
N MET A 617 0.90 -12.49 -11.70
CA MET A 617 1.98 -11.52 -11.67
C MET A 617 2.09 -10.77 -13.00
N ILE A 618 2.68 -9.57 -12.96
CA ILE A 618 3.00 -8.76 -14.14
C ILE A 618 4.49 -8.41 -14.18
N VAL A 619 5.11 -8.52 -15.35
CA VAL A 619 6.48 -8.05 -15.59
C VAL A 619 6.41 -6.56 -15.90
N LEU A 620 7.18 -5.74 -15.18
CA LEU A 620 7.31 -4.33 -15.50
C LEU A 620 8.17 -4.16 -16.76
N PRO A 621 7.83 -3.23 -17.68
CA PRO A 621 8.62 -3.02 -18.88
C PRO A 621 10.02 -2.50 -18.53
N GLY A 622 11.04 -2.79 -19.34
CA GLY A 622 12.41 -2.29 -19.12
C GLY A 622 12.49 -0.75 -18.99
N SER A 623 11.58 -0.03 -19.67
CA SER A 623 11.43 1.42 -19.58
C SER A 623 10.78 1.93 -18.28
N PHE A 624 10.44 1.05 -17.34
CA PHE A 624 9.80 1.44 -16.08
C PHE A 624 10.76 2.17 -15.14
N SER A 625 12.03 1.76 -15.09
CA SER A 625 13.05 2.36 -14.21
C SER A 625 14.13 3.14 -14.97
N ASP A 626 14.10 3.13 -16.30
CA ASP A 626 15.08 3.79 -17.14
C ASP A 626 14.94 5.33 -17.10
N VAL A 627 15.94 5.99 -16.51
CA VAL A 627 16.03 7.45 -16.37
C VAL A 627 16.08 8.17 -17.72
N ALA A 628 16.72 7.59 -18.74
CA ALA A 628 16.76 8.17 -20.07
C ALA A 628 15.36 8.16 -20.71
N MET A 629 14.64 7.04 -20.59
CA MET A 629 13.26 6.94 -21.05
C MET A 629 12.30 7.86 -20.29
N MET A 630 12.49 8.06 -18.99
CA MET A 630 11.73 9.03 -18.20
C MET A 630 11.93 10.46 -18.73
N ARG A 631 13.17 10.83 -19.04
CA ARG A 631 13.50 12.13 -19.64
C ARG A 631 12.89 12.30 -21.02
N VAL A 632 12.90 11.27 -21.85
CA VAL A 632 12.24 11.28 -23.17
C VAL A 632 10.74 11.49 -23.01
N ARG A 633 10.07 10.73 -22.12
CA ARG A 633 8.64 10.92 -21.83
C ARG A 633 8.30 12.34 -21.35
N ALA A 634 9.16 12.92 -20.52
CA ALA A 634 8.99 14.30 -20.03
C ALA A 634 9.21 15.37 -21.11
N ARG A 635 10.00 15.09 -22.15
CA ARG A 635 10.15 15.97 -23.33
C ARG A 635 8.96 15.81 -24.26
N ALA A 636 8.57 14.58 -24.51
CA ALA A 636 7.41 14.19 -25.30
C ALA A 636 6.11 14.80 -24.77
N SER A 637 5.90 14.91 -23.46
CA SER A 637 4.71 15.58 -22.90
C SER A 637 4.68 17.10 -23.13
N SER A 638 5.81 17.74 -23.47
CA SER A 638 5.88 19.16 -23.84
C SER A 638 5.87 19.44 -25.34
N SER A 639 6.04 18.42 -26.18
CA SER A 639 6.01 18.53 -27.65
C SER A 639 4.77 17.83 -28.18
N GLY A 640 4.03 18.40 -29.14
CA GLY A 640 2.80 17.79 -29.68
C GLY A 640 2.96 16.30 -30.08
N ALA A 641 1.84 15.56 -30.05
CA ALA A 641 1.78 14.09 -30.10
C ALA A 641 2.60 13.41 -31.23
N GLU A 642 2.74 14.05 -32.38
CA GLU A 642 3.49 13.54 -33.54
C GLU A 642 5.03 13.55 -33.35
N ALA A 643 5.57 14.54 -32.64
CA ALA A 643 7.00 14.62 -32.35
C ALA A 643 7.42 13.65 -31.24
N ALA A 644 6.52 13.45 -30.26
CA ALA A 644 6.68 12.50 -29.17
C ALA A 644 6.79 11.04 -29.65
N ALA A 645 5.97 10.64 -30.63
CA ALA A 645 5.96 9.27 -31.17
C ALA A 645 7.30 8.89 -31.84
N LYS A 646 7.87 9.80 -32.64
CA LYS A 646 9.16 9.59 -33.32
C LYS A 646 10.35 9.49 -32.37
N GLU A 647 10.38 10.28 -31.28
CA GLU A 647 11.44 10.18 -30.27
C GLU A 647 11.33 8.90 -29.41
N LEU A 648 10.11 8.48 -29.07
CA LEU A 648 9.86 7.25 -28.30
C LEU A 648 10.24 5.99 -29.09
N GLU A 649 9.97 5.95 -30.39
CA GLU A 649 10.44 4.87 -31.28
C GLU A 649 11.97 4.85 -31.35
N GLY A 650 12.63 5.99 -31.58
CA GLY A 650 14.10 6.08 -31.66
C GLY A 650 14.83 5.65 -30.38
N ALA A 651 14.28 5.94 -29.20
CA ALA A 651 14.88 5.59 -27.92
C ALA A 651 14.77 4.08 -27.59
N SER A 652 13.70 3.41 -28.01
CA SER A 652 13.52 1.96 -27.80
C SER A 652 14.52 1.09 -28.61
N TYR A 653 14.99 1.59 -29.75
CA TYR A 653 16.07 0.97 -30.53
C TYR A 653 17.47 1.11 -29.88
N LEU A 654 17.68 2.14 -29.05
CA LEU A 654 18.94 2.35 -28.34
C LEU A 654 19.02 1.50 -27.05
N SER A 655 17.90 1.19 -26.39
CA SER A 655 17.89 0.30 -25.22
C SER A 655 18.07 -1.18 -25.57
N SER A 656 17.75 -1.59 -26.80
CA SER A 656 17.89 -2.98 -27.27
C SER A 656 19.29 -3.32 -27.79
N SER A 657 20.15 -2.33 -28.01
CA SER A 657 21.51 -2.49 -28.53
C SER A 657 22.62 -2.48 -27.46
N GLY A 658 22.24 -2.41 -26.17
CA GLY A 658 23.19 -2.32 -25.03
C GLY A 658 23.49 -3.63 -24.29
N ASN A 659 22.91 -4.76 -24.69
CA ASN A 659 23.25 -6.08 -24.14
C ASN A 659 24.21 -6.82 -25.09
N ASN A 660 25.50 -6.55 -24.93
CA ASN A 660 26.58 -7.48 -25.25
C ASN A 660 27.69 -7.33 -24.21
#